data_AF-A0AAD9D724-F1
#
_entry.id   AF-A0AAD9D724-F1
#
_cell.length_a   1.000
_cell.length_b   1.000
_cell.length_c   1.000
_cell.angle_alpha   90.00
_cell.angle_beta   90.00
_cell.angle_gamma   90.00
#
_symmetry.space_group_name_H-M   'P 1'
#
loop_
_entity.id
_entity.type
_entity.pdbx_description
1 polymer ?
#
loop_
_entity_poly.entity_id
_entity_poly.type
_entity_poly.pdbx_seq_one_letter_code
_entity_poly.pdbx_strand_id
1 'polypeptide(L)'
;MSPSWLLLICIPCLIFYGILRTFSYLQNTLTTILQNIRDKYVGDTDIVLAPGDVVSFGGQSNAKLMSLTGNSDENEAVYDAAVTSYTKTNEVYQEAGFSTWIPCVGDHEIGGNEGFVVSGQKSKLDSIVYRQGWIDSFMKDEDGSFKFNEAVSNIPSRPPENSGFQGTSFAYRRKNCLFISLDIFRLMNDGKSNFYDRLNGYGGEGAITCTLEGLHATWFESVLKAARGQDSPIKHIFVEAHVPILHPVRKVSCSGQFLDDQTDSTFWRLMEEYNVDVYFAGEVHAVTVSKSKVLGSSLLQIVSRGNSLASFLTVNTTDDTIEIKQYREVGPNQKFNNEYVQSGLLTINKSNPNSDPQISSSGELKVLDDDVALLHFDFESMNEIDARPIHGLRSDDSLVAKYQVVGDTNCTESIHNMGSFSEQYDAQVANIELVPGRQANSFAGKFASNSRFGVFSVGPYTAGMAHSIALWMKTSEASKNMMLLYFGPNWSMSEKDSLRLMLQNGELHFQFSENSGKFQLAEKKMLADDQWHHIAVIMPFNSCRYSEVQLYIDGVRCETQQTHGSDNHMFFQTFGHLNIGGYGYRKNFDNDDGLLHMFEGEVDDVMVWSKPLQEQDILELWEDEPRPQDGSKAIVCGRGDGCGEGDRDVALVNEIHEVRCCRDCDNCSSPWKQKCPNYNPAVFARSKIQGVCKRGTFLEALDICRSVPNGRLCTPLEVQNSCAKGTGCQFDREMIWACANDGHQCEDDTECCESCVNSKCVGGDTGSRSKTEGIQSLNVGLGATILAEGQPSSSSCARLNLFLIFNPISLSLIVWAWM
;
A
#
# COMPACT_ATOMS: atom_id res chain seq x y z
N MET A 1 31.62 -26.49 -0.93
CA MET A 1 30.24 -26.75 -1.42
C MET A 1 29.84 -25.51 -2.18
N SER A 2 29.50 -25.60 -3.47
CA SER A 2 29.18 -24.41 -4.27
C SER A 2 27.92 -23.74 -3.75
N PRO A 3 27.84 -22.40 -3.68
CA PRO A 3 26.62 -21.74 -3.25
C PRO A 3 25.51 -22.10 -4.24
N SER A 4 24.41 -22.64 -3.72
CA SER A 4 23.23 -23.03 -4.48
C SER A 4 22.41 -21.80 -4.82
N TRP A 5 22.97 -20.94 -5.68
CA TRP A 5 22.25 -19.80 -6.22
C TRP A 5 21.06 -20.30 -7.05
N LEU A 6 19.95 -19.64 -6.83
CA LEU A 6 18.81 -19.63 -7.70
C LEU A 6 18.63 -18.16 -8.00
N LEU A 7 18.52 -17.79 -9.27
CA LEU A 7 18.15 -16.44 -9.67
C LEU A 7 16.88 -16.51 -10.49
N LEU A 8 15.93 -15.65 -10.15
CA LEU A 8 14.61 -15.62 -10.76
C LEU A 8 14.31 -14.23 -11.24
N ILE A 9 13.86 -14.15 -12.49
CA ILE A 9 13.20 -12.98 -13.03
C ILE A 9 11.72 -13.14 -12.73
N CYS A 10 11.08 -12.07 -12.27
CA CYS A 10 9.64 -11.96 -12.14
C CYS A 10 9.14 -10.98 -13.20
N ILE A 11 8.43 -11.46 -14.22
CA ILE A 11 7.91 -10.62 -15.32
C ILE A 11 6.39 -10.76 -15.39
N PRO A 12 5.65 -9.94 -14.62
CA PRO A 12 4.22 -9.76 -14.83
C PRO A 12 3.93 -9.17 -16.21
N CYS A 13 2.85 -9.60 -16.86
CA CYS A 13 2.22 -8.82 -17.93
C CYS A 13 3.09 -8.65 -19.18
N LEU A 14 3.68 -9.75 -19.67
CA LEU A 14 4.26 -9.83 -21.02
C LEU A 14 3.11 -9.88 -22.04
N ILE A 15 2.49 -8.73 -22.25
CA ILE A 15 1.36 -8.60 -23.17
C ILE A 15 1.83 -8.81 -24.61
N PHE A 16 1.75 -10.06 -25.08
CA PHE A 16 1.72 -10.36 -26.51
C PHE A 16 0.39 -9.88 -27.09
N TYR A 17 0.27 -8.56 -27.37
CA TYR A 17 -0.81 -8.04 -28.22
C TYR A 17 -0.65 -8.42 -29.70
N GLY A 18 0.32 -9.28 -29.98
CA GLY A 18 0.51 -9.89 -31.25
C GLY A 18 1.11 -11.28 -31.09
N ILE A 19 0.64 -12.32 -31.77
CA ILE A 19 0.31 -12.26 -33.18
C ILE A 19 0.01 -13.70 -33.70
N LEU A 20 -0.94 -13.82 -34.64
CA LEU A 20 -1.02 -14.95 -35.59
C LEU A 20 -0.45 -14.60 -37.00
N ARG A 21 -0.02 -13.34 -37.26
CA ARG A 21 0.58 -12.83 -38.53
C ARG A 21 1.87 -11.93 -38.60
N THR A 22 2.31 -11.12 -37.62
CA THR A 22 3.55 -10.26 -37.60
C THR A 22 4.68 -10.60 -36.56
N PHE A 23 4.94 -11.88 -36.22
CA PHE A 23 5.49 -12.29 -34.89
C PHE A 23 6.99 -12.06 -34.73
N SER A 24 7.73 -12.08 -35.85
CA SER A 24 9.19 -12.19 -35.84
C SER A 24 9.92 -10.99 -35.24
N TYR A 25 9.42 -9.76 -35.45
CA TYR A 25 10.12 -8.56 -34.95
C TYR A 25 10.01 -8.40 -33.43
N LEU A 26 8.82 -8.65 -32.87
CA LEU A 26 8.60 -8.55 -31.43
C LEU A 26 9.32 -9.70 -30.69
N GLN A 27 9.25 -10.93 -31.21
CA GLN A 27 9.98 -12.08 -30.67
C GLN A 27 11.48 -11.77 -30.53
N ASN A 28 12.13 -11.36 -31.63
CA ASN A 28 13.56 -11.05 -31.61
C ASN A 28 13.93 -9.97 -30.59
N THR A 29 13.08 -8.93 -30.47
CA THR A 29 13.30 -7.85 -29.51
C THR A 29 13.23 -8.36 -28.07
N LEU A 30 12.18 -9.10 -27.72
CA LEU A 30 11.99 -9.65 -26.38
C LEU A 30 13.07 -10.67 -26.03
N THR A 31 13.40 -11.59 -26.95
CA THR A 31 14.49 -12.55 -26.77
C THR A 31 15.81 -11.82 -26.51
N THR A 32 16.12 -10.77 -27.28
CA THR A 32 17.36 -9.98 -27.09
C THR A 32 17.40 -9.29 -25.72
N ILE A 33 16.27 -8.72 -25.28
CA ILE A 33 16.19 -8.07 -23.97
C ILE A 33 16.38 -9.09 -22.86
N LEU A 34 15.69 -10.23 -22.93
CA LEU A 34 15.81 -11.31 -21.95
C LEU A 34 17.22 -11.90 -21.90
N GLN A 35 17.89 -12.07 -23.05
CA GLN A 35 19.30 -12.47 -23.11
C GLN A 35 20.19 -11.44 -22.42
N ASN A 36 19.97 -10.15 -22.65
CA ASN A 36 20.72 -9.10 -21.98
C ASN A 36 20.44 -9.07 -20.48
N ILE A 37 19.19 -9.27 -20.04
CA ILE A 37 18.85 -9.40 -18.62
C ILE A 37 19.63 -10.55 -18.01
N ARG A 38 19.58 -11.73 -18.66
CA ARG A 38 20.33 -12.92 -18.25
C ARG A 38 21.82 -12.63 -18.12
N ASP A 39 22.43 -12.11 -19.19
CA ASP A 39 23.89 -12.01 -19.30
C ASP A 39 24.47 -10.90 -18.41
N LYS A 40 23.76 -9.78 -18.22
CA LYS A 40 24.27 -8.62 -17.46
C LYS A 40 23.87 -8.61 -15.98
N TYR A 41 22.65 -9.01 -15.64
CA TYR A 41 22.08 -8.79 -14.30
C TYR A 41 21.90 -10.07 -13.50
N VAL A 42 21.94 -11.21 -14.19
CA VAL A 42 21.48 -12.48 -13.63
C VAL A 42 22.60 -13.55 -13.58
N GLY A 43 23.39 -13.68 -14.63
CA GLY A 43 24.41 -14.73 -14.77
C GLY A 43 23.80 -16.09 -15.13
N ASP A 44 24.45 -17.18 -14.70
CA ASP A 44 24.19 -18.56 -15.17
C ASP A 44 22.88 -19.20 -14.67
N THR A 45 21.85 -18.42 -14.29
CA THR A 45 20.55 -19.00 -13.92
C THR A 45 19.79 -19.46 -15.16
N ASP A 46 18.95 -20.47 -14.99
CA ASP A 46 18.08 -20.99 -16.02
C ASP A 46 16.59 -20.94 -15.63
N ILE A 47 16.23 -20.28 -14.52
CA ILE A 47 14.86 -20.27 -13.97
C ILE A 47 14.23 -18.88 -14.02
N VAL A 48 12.95 -18.80 -14.41
CA VAL A 48 12.11 -17.59 -14.36
C VAL A 48 10.79 -17.92 -13.66
N LEU A 49 10.34 -17.04 -12.76
CA LEU A 49 9.00 -17.08 -12.16
C LEU A 49 8.14 -16.03 -12.86
N ALA A 50 6.86 -16.27 -13.05
CA ALA A 50 5.99 -15.31 -13.70
C ALA A 50 4.61 -15.36 -13.05
N PRO A 51 4.31 -14.45 -12.09
CA PRO A 51 3.06 -14.39 -11.34
C PRO A 51 1.86 -13.94 -12.18
N GLY A 52 1.56 -14.67 -13.26
CA GLY A 52 0.41 -14.50 -14.14
C GLY A 52 0.57 -13.40 -15.18
N ASP A 53 -0.44 -13.29 -16.03
CA ASP A 53 -0.53 -12.35 -17.15
C ASP A 53 0.64 -12.42 -18.13
N VAL A 54 1.17 -13.62 -18.30
CA VAL A 54 2.22 -13.91 -19.28
C VAL A 54 1.71 -13.90 -20.72
N VAL A 55 0.40 -14.05 -20.91
CA VAL A 55 -0.27 -13.95 -22.21
C VAL A 55 -1.56 -13.15 -22.09
N SER A 56 -1.82 -12.25 -23.03
CA SER A 56 -3.00 -11.37 -22.98
C SER A 56 -3.86 -11.47 -24.23
N PHE A 57 -4.87 -12.34 -24.15
CA PHE A 57 -5.99 -12.42 -25.09
C PHE A 57 -7.34 -12.12 -24.43
N GLY A 58 -7.42 -12.06 -23.09
CA GLY A 58 -8.67 -11.78 -22.35
C GLY A 58 -9.39 -10.52 -22.84
N GLY A 59 -8.64 -9.44 -23.10
CA GLY A 59 -9.18 -8.20 -23.65
C GLY A 59 -9.68 -8.26 -25.11
N GLN A 60 -9.49 -9.37 -25.83
CA GLN A 60 -9.94 -9.54 -27.23
C GLN A 60 -11.34 -10.16 -27.30
N SER A 61 -12.19 -9.63 -28.19
CA SER A 61 -13.50 -10.21 -28.45
C SER A 61 -13.40 -11.60 -29.09
N ASN A 62 -14.39 -12.45 -28.86
CA ASN A 62 -14.45 -13.80 -29.44
C ASN A 62 -14.38 -13.73 -30.98
N ALA A 63 -15.14 -12.82 -31.58
CA ALA A 63 -15.11 -12.56 -33.02
C ALA A 63 -13.71 -12.17 -33.54
N LYS A 64 -12.93 -11.42 -32.74
CA LYS A 64 -11.55 -11.07 -33.11
C LYS A 64 -10.64 -12.29 -33.06
N LEU A 65 -10.76 -13.14 -32.05
CA LEU A 65 -10.00 -14.39 -31.95
C LEU A 65 -10.30 -15.31 -33.13
N MET A 66 -11.58 -15.54 -33.44
CA MET A 66 -12.02 -16.32 -34.61
C MET A 66 -11.44 -15.77 -35.92
N SER A 67 -11.43 -14.44 -36.09
CA SER A 67 -10.82 -13.82 -37.26
C SER A 67 -9.30 -14.00 -37.33
N LEU A 68 -8.61 -14.05 -36.20
CA LEU A 68 -7.16 -14.18 -36.14
C LEU A 68 -6.72 -15.63 -36.36
N THR A 69 -7.42 -16.60 -35.78
CA THR A 69 -7.13 -18.04 -35.91
C THR A 69 -7.67 -18.62 -37.21
N GLY A 70 -8.75 -18.05 -37.75
CA GLY A 70 -9.48 -18.61 -38.89
C GLY A 70 -10.51 -19.67 -38.47
N ASN A 71 -10.71 -19.89 -37.17
CA ASN A 71 -11.69 -20.85 -36.66
C ASN A 71 -13.10 -20.26 -36.69
N SER A 72 -14.06 -21.08 -37.11
CA SER A 72 -15.49 -20.73 -37.11
C SER A 72 -16.21 -21.06 -35.80
N ASP A 73 -15.57 -21.83 -34.92
CA ASP A 73 -16.04 -22.10 -33.57
C ASP A 73 -15.27 -21.24 -32.55
N GLU A 74 -15.99 -20.70 -31.58
CA GLU A 74 -15.41 -19.81 -30.57
C GLU A 74 -14.44 -20.55 -29.65
N ASN A 75 -14.80 -21.76 -29.21
CA ASN A 75 -13.99 -22.56 -28.29
C ASN A 75 -12.69 -23.01 -28.94
N GLU A 76 -12.74 -23.40 -30.22
CA GLU A 76 -11.55 -23.69 -31.01
C GLU A 76 -10.68 -22.45 -31.22
N ALA A 77 -11.28 -21.28 -31.50
CA ALA A 77 -10.53 -20.03 -31.65
C ALA A 77 -9.81 -19.62 -30.34
N VAL A 78 -10.49 -19.80 -29.22
CA VAL A 78 -9.97 -19.54 -27.88
C VAL A 78 -8.82 -20.48 -27.55
N TYR A 79 -9.00 -21.78 -27.76
CA TYR A 79 -7.98 -22.80 -27.53
C TYR A 79 -6.73 -22.55 -28.37
N ASP A 80 -6.88 -22.32 -29.68
CA ASP A 80 -5.75 -22.08 -30.58
C ASP A 80 -4.99 -20.80 -30.23
N ALA A 81 -5.70 -19.76 -29.77
CA ALA A 81 -5.08 -18.53 -29.28
C ALA A 81 -4.24 -18.80 -28.02
N ALA A 82 -4.76 -19.58 -27.07
CA ALA A 82 -4.04 -19.98 -25.87
C ALA A 82 -2.79 -20.81 -26.23
N VAL A 83 -2.95 -21.88 -27.00
CA VAL A 83 -1.85 -22.76 -27.44
C VAL A 83 -0.73 -21.99 -28.12
N THR A 84 -1.10 -21.13 -29.08
CA THR A 84 -0.14 -20.31 -29.82
C THR A 84 0.62 -19.37 -28.88
N SER A 85 -0.09 -18.69 -27.97
CA SER A 85 0.51 -17.69 -27.08
C SER A 85 1.50 -18.33 -26.10
N TYR A 86 1.14 -19.45 -25.45
CA TYR A 86 2.05 -20.13 -24.52
C TYR A 86 3.24 -20.75 -25.23
N THR A 87 3.02 -21.38 -26.39
CA THR A 87 4.10 -21.97 -27.18
C THR A 87 5.14 -20.91 -27.52
N LYS A 88 4.69 -19.76 -28.03
CA LYS A 88 5.60 -18.68 -28.42
C LYS A 88 6.25 -17.95 -27.26
N THR A 89 5.53 -17.79 -26.15
CA THR A 89 6.11 -17.22 -24.93
C THR A 89 7.21 -18.13 -24.39
N ASN A 90 6.96 -19.45 -24.36
CA ASN A 90 7.97 -20.43 -23.96
C ASN A 90 9.18 -20.42 -24.92
N GLU A 91 8.97 -20.36 -26.25
CA GLU A 91 10.06 -20.22 -27.22
C GLU A 91 10.95 -19.01 -26.91
N VAL A 92 10.37 -17.84 -26.60
CA VAL A 92 11.12 -16.62 -26.27
C VAL A 92 12.02 -16.81 -25.04
N TYR A 93 11.51 -17.42 -23.97
CA TYR A 93 12.30 -17.70 -22.77
C TYR A 93 13.41 -18.73 -23.04
N GLN A 94 13.11 -19.79 -23.78
CA GLN A 94 14.07 -20.84 -24.13
C GLN A 94 15.18 -20.32 -25.05
N GLU A 95 14.83 -19.50 -26.05
CA GLU A 95 15.80 -18.82 -26.94
C GLU A 95 16.65 -17.81 -26.17
N ALA A 96 16.09 -17.19 -25.12
CA ALA A 96 16.85 -16.36 -24.19
C ALA A 96 17.70 -17.18 -23.20
N GLY A 97 17.59 -18.50 -23.23
CA GLY A 97 18.29 -19.49 -22.42
C GLY A 97 17.85 -19.58 -20.97
N PHE A 98 16.59 -19.29 -20.71
CA PHE A 98 15.89 -19.72 -19.50
C PHE A 98 15.25 -21.07 -19.77
N SER A 99 15.91 -22.15 -19.36
CA SER A 99 15.48 -23.53 -19.63
C SER A 99 14.23 -23.92 -18.83
N THR A 100 14.01 -23.27 -17.68
CA THR A 100 12.92 -23.54 -16.75
C THR A 100 12.12 -22.25 -16.57
N TRP A 101 10.87 -22.26 -17.00
CA TRP A 101 9.94 -21.16 -16.80
C TRP A 101 8.77 -21.66 -15.97
N ILE A 102 8.43 -20.92 -14.91
CA ILE A 102 7.41 -21.26 -13.91
C ILE A 102 6.41 -20.10 -13.88
N PRO A 103 5.39 -20.12 -14.74
CA PRO A 103 4.29 -19.17 -14.70
C PRO A 103 3.16 -19.68 -13.81
N CYS A 104 2.43 -18.76 -13.18
CA CYS A 104 1.11 -19.02 -12.62
C CYS A 104 -0.01 -18.54 -13.56
N VAL A 105 -1.22 -19.03 -13.36
CA VAL A 105 -2.40 -18.50 -14.07
C VAL A 105 -2.68 -17.10 -13.52
N GLY A 106 -2.79 -16.10 -14.39
CA GLY A 106 -3.32 -14.77 -14.13
C GLY A 106 -4.73 -14.59 -14.68
N ASP A 107 -5.31 -13.43 -14.46
CA ASP A 107 -6.70 -13.19 -14.82
C ASP A 107 -6.84 -13.04 -16.35
N HIS A 108 -5.85 -12.44 -17.03
CA HIS A 108 -5.85 -12.33 -18.50
C HIS A 108 -5.71 -13.69 -19.22
N GLU A 109 -5.18 -14.72 -18.55
CA GLU A 109 -5.13 -16.10 -19.08
C GLU A 109 -6.49 -16.79 -19.16
N ILE A 110 -7.46 -16.35 -18.34
CA ILE A 110 -8.78 -16.98 -18.23
C ILE A 110 -9.94 -16.05 -18.64
N GLY A 111 -9.64 -14.82 -19.05
CA GLY A 111 -10.59 -13.92 -19.69
C GLY A 111 -10.38 -12.43 -19.38
N GLY A 112 -9.74 -12.10 -18.25
CA GLY A 112 -9.62 -10.74 -17.74
C GLY A 112 -10.96 -10.10 -17.38
N ASN A 113 -10.93 -8.83 -16.96
CA ASN A 113 -12.08 -8.11 -16.38
C ASN A 113 -13.32 -8.13 -17.28
N GLU A 114 -13.14 -8.01 -18.61
CA GLU A 114 -14.22 -8.04 -19.60
C GLU A 114 -14.58 -9.45 -20.08
N GLY A 115 -13.78 -10.45 -19.71
CA GLY A 115 -14.03 -11.87 -19.98
C GLY A 115 -14.79 -12.59 -18.88
N PHE A 116 -14.73 -12.09 -17.65
CA PHE A 116 -15.47 -12.65 -16.51
C PHE A 116 -16.92 -12.22 -16.45
N VAL A 117 -17.34 -11.26 -17.27
CA VAL A 117 -18.74 -10.84 -17.33
C VAL A 117 -19.62 -11.94 -17.91
N VAL A 118 -20.81 -12.09 -17.35
CA VAL A 118 -21.79 -13.14 -17.72
C VAL A 118 -22.20 -13.11 -19.19
N SER A 119 -22.20 -11.93 -19.79
CA SER A 119 -22.66 -11.74 -21.16
C SER A 119 -21.91 -10.57 -21.79
N GLY A 120 -21.56 -10.69 -23.06
CA GLY A 120 -20.87 -9.63 -23.80
C GLY A 120 -19.98 -10.20 -24.91
N GLN A 121 -19.55 -9.35 -25.84
CA GLN A 121 -18.70 -9.77 -26.97
C GLN A 121 -17.31 -10.27 -26.56
N LYS A 122 -16.88 -9.95 -25.34
CA LYS A 122 -15.63 -10.38 -24.74
C LYS A 122 -15.81 -11.44 -23.65
N SER A 123 -17.05 -11.78 -23.29
CA SER A 123 -17.34 -12.80 -22.28
C SER A 123 -16.75 -14.14 -22.70
N LYS A 124 -16.07 -14.78 -21.75
CA LYS A 124 -15.34 -16.03 -21.94
C LYS A 124 -15.91 -17.20 -21.12
N LEU A 125 -16.99 -16.97 -20.37
CA LEU A 125 -17.54 -17.94 -19.43
C LEU A 125 -18.06 -19.22 -20.11
N ASP A 126 -18.59 -19.11 -21.32
CA ASP A 126 -19.04 -20.26 -22.13
C ASP A 126 -17.88 -21.01 -22.81
N SER A 127 -16.65 -20.51 -22.69
CA SER A 127 -15.45 -20.95 -23.41
C SER A 127 -14.28 -21.29 -22.46
N ILE A 128 -14.53 -22.09 -21.42
CA ILE A 128 -13.52 -22.49 -20.40
C ILE A 128 -12.34 -23.32 -20.96
N VAL A 129 -12.22 -23.45 -22.29
CA VAL A 129 -11.13 -24.13 -23.01
C VAL A 129 -9.77 -23.40 -22.85
N TYR A 130 -9.73 -22.22 -22.23
CA TYR A 130 -8.51 -21.47 -21.89
C TYR A 130 -7.49 -22.24 -21.07
N ARG A 131 -7.91 -22.82 -19.94
CA ARG A 131 -7.03 -23.62 -19.08
C ARG A 131 -6.51 -24.85 -19.82
N GLN A 132 -7.29 -25.40 -20.75
CA GLN A 132 -6.87 -26.55 -21.54
C GLN A 132 -5.69 -26.20 -22.46
N GLY A 133 -5.72 -25.04 -23.12
CA GLY A 133 -4.60 -24.57 -23.94
C GLY A 133 -3.31 -24.37 -23.14
N TRP A 134 -3.42 -23.81 -21.92
CA TRP A 134 -2.31 -23.76 -20.95
C TRP A 134 -1.79 -25.15 -20.60
N ILE A 135 -2.69 -26.06 -20.22
CA ILE A 135 -2.34 -27.41 -19.77
C ILE A 135 -1.57 -28.16 -20.86
N ASP A 136 -2.09 -28.14 -22.09
CA ASP A 136 -1.53 -28.92 -23.18
C ASP A 136 -0.25 -28.33 -23.77
N SER A 137 -0.08 -27.00 -23.71
CA SER A 137 1.10 -26.33 -24.30
C SER A 137 2.22 -26.10 -23.30
N PHE A 138 1.88 -25.79 -22.05
CA PHE A 138 2.85 -25.48 -21.01
C PHE A 138 3.07 -26.63 -20.05
N MET A 139 2.02 -27.20 -19.45
CA MET A 139 2.18 -28.15 -18.33
C MET A 139 2.53 -29.58 -18.74
N LYS A 140 2.25 -29.95 -20.00
CA LYS A 140 2.55 -31.27 -20.55
C LYS A 140 3.76 -31.25 -21.48
N ASP A 141 4.48 -32.36 -21.50
CA ASP A 141 5.50 -32.69 -22.50
C ASP A 141 4.85 -33.30 -23.76
N GLU A 142 5.63 -33.47 -24.82
CA GLU A 142 5.17 -34.03 -26.11
C GLU A 142 4.53 -35.43 -25.98
N ASP A 143 4.90 -36.19 -24.94
CA ASP A 143 4.33 -37.51 -24.64
C ASP A 143 3.03 -37.46 -23.81
N GLY A 144 2.58 -36.26 -23.44
CA GLY A 144 1.39 -36.01 -22.63
C GLY A 144 1.60 -36.14 -21.13
N SER A 145 2.80 -36.48 -20.66
CA SER A 145 3.15 -36.46 -19.24
C SER A 145 3.33 -35.02 -18.74
N PHE A 146 3.22 -34.81 -17.43
CA PHE A 146 3.35 -33.47 -16.85
C PHE A 146 4.81 -33.14 -16.51
N LYS A 147 5.25 -31.92 -16.83
CA LYS A 147 6.64 -31.44 -16.61
C LYS A 147 7.05 -31.44 -15.14
N PHE A 148 6.19 -30.89 -14.27
CA PHE A 148 6.47 -30.73 -12.84
C PHE A 148 5.81 -31.87 -12.04
N ASN A 149 6.39 -33.07 -12.13
CA ASN A 149 5.79 -34.28 -11.56
C ASN A 149 6.64 -34.94 -10.45
N GLU A 150 7.77 -34.34 -10.07
CA GLU A 150 8.61 -34.84 -8.97
C GLU A 150 7.99 -34.54 -7.61
N ALA A 151 7.64 -35.57 -6.85
CA ALA A 151 6.96 -35.45 -5.56
C ALA A 151 7.77 -34.64 -4.53
N VAL A 152 7.07 -33.90 -3.67
CA VAL A 152 7.66 -33.30 -2.47
C VAL A 152 7.60 -34.32 -1.35
N SER A 153 8.72 -34.99 -1.10
CA SER A 153 8.78 -36.20 -0.27
C SER A 153 7.87 -37.29 -0.85
N ASN A 154 6.75 -37.61 -0.19
CA ASN A 154 5.76 -38.59 -0.64
C ASN A 154 4.47 -37.93 -1.15
N ILE A 155 4.42 -36.60 -1.22
CA ILE A 155 3.24 -35.85 -1.66
C ILE A 155 3.36 -35.55 -3.15
N PRO A 156 2.35 -35.90 -3.97
CA PRO A 156 2.32 -35.53 -5.38
C PRO A 156 2.51 -34.02 -5.56
N SER A 157 3.28 -33.63 -6.57
CA SER A 157 3.57 -32.22 -6.86
C SER A 157 2.38 -31.44 -7.39
N ARG A 158 1.22 -32.08 -7.56
CA ARG A 158 0.01 -31.48 -8.15
C ARG A 158 -1.20 -31.92 -7.36
N PRO A 159 -2.25 -31.08 -7.27
CA PRO A 159 -3.45 -31.45 -6.54
C PRO A 159 -4.19 -32.60 -7.25
N PRO A 160 -5.07 -33.32 -6.54
CA PRO A 160 -5.89 -34.39 -7.13
C PRO A 160 -6.70 -33.90 -8.33
N GLU A 161 -6.94 -34.76 -9.33
CA GLU A 161 -7.70 -34.42 -10.54
C GLU A 161 -9.07 -33.81 -10.23
N ASN A 162 -9.80 -34.38 -9.27
CA ASN A 162 -11.11 -33.92 -8.84
C ASN A 162 -11.09 -32.60 -8.03
N SER A 163 -9.92 -31.99 -7.81
CA SER A 163 -9.84 -30.61 -7.31
C SER A 163 -10.20 -29.58 -8.38
N GLY A 164 -10.05 -29.92 -9.67
CA GLY A 164 -10.17 -28.99 -10.78
C GLY A 164 -8.89 -28.21 -11.11
N PHE A 165 -7.84 -28.33 -10.28
CA PHE A 165 -6.61 -27.53 -10.38
C PHE A 165 -5.35 -28.36 -10.69
N GLN A 166 -5.48 -29.68 -10.95
CA GLN A 166 -4.33 -30.57 -11.22
C GLN A 166 -3.46 -30.10 -12.40
N GLY A 167 -4.09 -29.45 -13.37
CA GLY A 167 -3.43 -28.95 -14.58
C GLY A 167 -2.91 -27.52 -14.47
N THR A 168 -3.22 -26.78 -13.40
CA THR A 168 -2.91 -25.34 -13.30
C THR A 168 -2.20 -24.96 -12.02
N SER A 169 -2.09 -25.89 -11.05
CA SER A 169 -1.34 -25.70 -9.81
C SER A 169 -0.33 -26.82 -9.61
N PHE A 170 0.88 -26.47 -9.14
CA PHE A 170 1.96 -27.44 -8.97
C PHE A 170 3.04 -26.95 -8.00
N ALA A 171 3.84 -27.90 -7.51
CA ALA A 171 5.03 -27.68 -6.72
C ALA A 171 6.27 -28.14 -7.49
N TYR A 172 7.35 -27.36 -7.46
CA TYR A 172 8.59 -27.67 -8.14
C TYR A 172 9.77 -27.46 -7.20
N ARG A 173 10.58 -28.50 -6.99
CA ARG A 173 11.79 -28.42 -6.16
C ARG A 173 13.01 -28.22 -7.05
N ARG A 174 13.83 -27.23 -6.70
CA ARG A 174 15.16 -27.05 -7.29
C ARG A 174 16.18 -26.77 -6.19
N LYS A 175 17.20 -27.63 -6.09
CA LYS A 175 18.22 -27.54 -5.02
C LYS A 175 17.54 -27.51 -3.63
N ASN A 176 17.83 -26.50 -2.82
CA ASN A 176 17.27 -26.27 -1.49
C ASN A 176 16.02 -25.37 -1.50
N CYS A 177 15.46 -25.06 -2.66
CA CYS A 177 14.29 -24.21 -2.82
C CYS A 177 13.08 -25.02 -3.31
N LEU A 178 11.91 -24.70 -2.77
CA LEU A 178 10.61 -25.17 -3.25
C LEU A 178 9.83 -24.00 -3.81
N PHE A 179 9.28 -24.15 -5.01
CA PHE A 179 8.32 -23.25 -5.61
C PHE A 179 6.95 -23.89 -5.61
N ILE A 180 5.92 -23.12 -5.31
CA ILE A 180 4.53 -23.57 -5.41
C ILE A 180 3.77 -22.52 -6.20
N SER A 181 3.27 -22.91 -7.37
CA SER A 181 2.51 -22.06 -8.28
C SER A 181 1.03 -22.46 -8.21
N LEU A 182 0.15 -21.48 -8.00
CA LEU A 182 -1.26 -21.71 -7.68
C LEU A 182 -2.19 -20.95 -8.64
N ASP A 183 -3.24 -21.66 -9.08
CA ASP A 183 -4.42 -21.11 -9.75
C ASP A 183 -5.53 -20.94 -8.70
N ILE A 184 -5.81 -19.70 -8.36
CA ILE A 184 -6.73 -19.30 -7.29
C ILE A 184 -8.09 -18.83 -7.83
N PHE A 185 -8.26 -18.80 -9.15
CA PHE A 185 -9.46 -18.24 -9.78
C PHE A 185 -10.59 -19.26 -9.82
N ARG A 186 -11.67 -18.96 -9.09
CA ARG A 186 -12.84 -19.81 -8.98
C ARG A 186 -14.06 -19.16 -9.61
N LEU A 187 -14.69 -19.88 -10.53
CA LEU A 187 -16.00 -19.51 -11.06
C LEU A 187 -17.07 -19.69 -9.97
N MET A 188 -17.84 -18.64 -9.72
CA MET A 188 -18.91 -18.63 -8.73
C MET A 188 -20.27 -18.98 -9.34
N ASN A 189 -21.16 -19.53 -8.51
CA ASN A 189 -22.50 -20.05 -8.87
C ASN A 189 -22.43 -21.12 -9.98
N ASP A 190 -22.71 -20.71 -11.21
CA ASP A 190 -22.67 -21.45 -12.47
C ASP A 190 -22.22 -20.55 -13.64
N GLY A 191 -21.58 -19.41 -13.34
CA GLY A 191 -21.19 -18.40 -14.33
C GLY A 191 -22.33 -17.53 -14.87
N LYS A 192 -23.56 -17.59 -14.31
CA LYS A 192 -24.72 -16.84 -14.84
C LYS A 192 -24.99 -15.47 -14.23
N SER A 193 -24.24 -15.05 -13.20
CA SER A 193 -24.38 -13.73 -12.58
C SER A 193 -23.01 -13.19 -12.18
N ASN A 194 -22.78 -11.88 -12.31
CA ASN A 194 -21.59 -11.28 -11.70
C ASN A 194 -21.66 -11.49 -10.18
N PHE A 195 -20.52 -11.83 -9.58
CA PHE A 195 -20.34 -12.10 -8.16
C PHE A 195 -19.77 -10.87 -7.46
N TYR A 196 -20.58 -10.31 -6.54
CA TYR A 196 -20.19 -9.22 -5.67
C TYR A 196 -20.83 -9.45 -4.31
N ASP A 197 -20.06 -9.92 -3.34
CA ASP A 197 -20.53 -10.06 -1.96
C ASP A 197 -20.14 -8.81 -1.18
N ARG A 198 -21.02 -7.83 -1.15
CA ARG A 198 -20.78 -6.57 -0.41
C ARG A 198 -20.84 -6.74 1.09
N LEU A 199 -21.45 -7.80 1.60
CA LEU A 199 -21.53 -8.05 3.04
C LEU A 199 -20.13 -8.42 3.56
N ASN A 200 -19.45 -9.30 2.85
CA ASN A 200 -18.13 -9.79 3.25
C ASN A 200 -16.97 -9.11 2.49
N GLY A 201 -17.27 -8.28 1.49
CA GLY A 201 -16.27 -7.57 0.69
C GLY A 201 -15.59 -8.44 -0.37
N TYR A 202 -16.22 -9.53 -0.81
CA TYR A 202 -15.64 -10.47 -1.78
C TYR A 202 -16.04 -10.18 -3.23
N GLY A 203 -15.26 -10.74 -4.14
CA GLY A 203 -15.41 -10.57 -5.58
C GLY A 203 -14.89 -9.21 -6.05
N GLY A 204 -15.18 -8.87 -7.30
CA GLY A 204 -14.64 -7.64 -7.87
C GLY A 204 -14.69 -7.59 -9.38
N GLU A 205 -14.65 -8.75 -10.05
CA GLU A 205 -14.62 -8.81 -11.51
C GLU A 205 -15.45 -9.96 -12.06
N GLY A 206 -16.67 -9.62 -12.52
CA GLY A 206 -17.52 -10.57 -13.21
C GLY A 206 -17.96 -11.73 -12.31
N ALA A 207 -17.98 -12.95 -12.84
CA ALA A 207 -18.48 -14.15 -12.16
C ALA A 207 -17.39 -14.98 -11.45
N ILE A 208 -16.16 -14.46 -11.35
CA ILE A 208 -15.02 -15.15 -10.74
C ILE A 208 -14.65 -14.50 -9.41
N THR A 209 -14.13 -15.30 -8.49
CA THR A 209 -13.50 -14.83 -7.26
C THR A 209 -12.17 -15.54 -7.02
N CYS A 210 -11.35 -15.04 -6.11
CA CYS A 210 -10.03 -15.58 -5.81
C CYS A 210 -9.99 -16.22 -4.41
N THR A 211 -9.79 -17.55 -4.34
CA THR A 211 -9.75 -18.29 -3.07
C THR A 211 -8.96 -19.61 -3.18
N LEU A 212 -8.49 -20.15 -2.04
CA LEU A 212 -7.87 -21.48 -1.92
C LEU A 212 -8.65 -22.33 -0.90
N GLU A 213 -9.39 -23.32 -1.39
CA GLU A 213 -10.29 -24.13 -0.56
C GLU A 213 -10.31 -25.62 -0.94
N GLY A 214 -10.96 -26.43 -0.10
CA GLY A 214 -11.27 -27.84 -0.39
C GLY A 214 -10.03 -28.69 -0.66
N LEU A 215 -10.12 -29.56 -1.67
CA LEU A 215 -9.02 -30.46 -2.05
C LEU A 215 -7.77 -29.71 -2.53
N HIS A 216 -7.93 -28.50 -3.05
CA HIS A 216 -6.80 -27.66 -3.46
C HIS A 216 -6.02 -27.19 -2.22
N ALA A 217 -6.72 -26.66 -1.21
CA ALA A 217 -6.11 -26.27 0.07
C ALA A 217 -5.49 -27.45 0.83
N THR A 218 -6.17 -28.61 0.86
CA THR A 218 -5.63 -29.83 1.51
C THR A 218 -4.33 -30.30 0.86
N TRP A 219 -4.24 -30.24 -0.47
CA TRP A 219 -3.00 -30.56 -1.17
C TRP A 219 -1.90 -29.54 -0.85
N PHE A 220 -2.21 -28.25 -0.89
CA PHE A 220 -1.26 -27.18 -0.58
C PHE A 220 -0.67 -27.34 0.82
N GLU A 221 -1.51 -27.55 1.83
CA GLU A 221 -1.09 -27.86 3.21
C GLU A 221 -0.17 -29.08 3.25
N SER A 222 -0.55 -30.16 2.55
CA SER A 222 0.24 -31.40 2.53
C SER A 222 1.64 -31.18 1.96
N VAL A 223 1.76 -30.38 0.89
CA VAL A 223 3.05 -30.01 0.29
C VAL A 223 3.90 -29.20 1.27
N LEU A 224 3.33 -28.16 1.89
CA LEU A 224 4.02 -27.31 2.86
C LEU A 224 4.51 -28.13 4.07
N LYS A 225 3.65 -29.00 4.61
CA LYS A 225 3.99 -29.91 5.70
C LYS A 225 5.13 -30.86 5.34
N ALA A 226 5.10 -31.42 4.12
CA ALA A 226 6.18 -32.27 3.64
C ALA A 226 7.49 -31.50 3.46
N ALA A 227 7.42 -30.24 3.02
CA ALA A 227 8.57 -29.37 2.84
C ALA A 227 9.24 -28.97 4.17
N ARG A 228 8.48 -28.96 5.28
CA ARG A 228 8.98 -28.71 6.64
C ARG A 228 9.21 -29.99 7.47
N GLY A 229 9.17 -31.16 6.84
CA GLY A 229 9.52 -32.42 7.49
C GLY A 229 10.96 -32.44 8.02
N GLN A 230 11.20 -33.23 9.07
CA GLN A 230 12.47 -33.27 9.83
C GLN A 230 13.72 -33.49 8.94
N ASP A 231 13.61 -34.29 7.88
CA ASP A 231 14.71 -34.63 6.97
C ASP A 231 14.64 -33.86 5.63
N SER A 232 13.84 -32.79 5.56
CA SER A 232 13.66 -32.04 4.33
C SER A 232 14.93 -31.24 3.96
N PRO A 233 15.42 -31.35 2.71
CA PRO A 233 16.53 -30.52 2.24
C PRO A 233 16.08 -29.09 1.87
N ILE A 234 14.78 -28.78 1.97
CA ILE A 234 14.22 -27.49 1.56
C ILE A 234 14.49 -26.44 2.64
N LYS A 235 15.22 -25.40 2.28
CA LYS A 235 15.57 -24.25 3.12
C LYS A 235 14.68 -23.04 2.85
N HIS A 236 14.25 -22.87 1.59
CA HIS A 236 13.41 -21.75 1.16
C HIS A 236 12.14 -22.25 0.48
N ILE A 237 11.00 -21.70 0.84
CA ILE A 237 9.72 -21.93 0.16
C ILE A 237 9.25 -20.60 -0.43
N PHE A 238 9.09 -20.60 -1.74
CA PHE A 238 8.51 -19.52 -2.53
C PHE A 238 7.15 -19.96 -3.03
N VAL A 239 6.15 -19.11 -2.85
CA VAL A 239 4.80 -19.34 -3.38
C VAL A 239 4.48 -18.23 -4.37
N GLU A 240 3.82 -18.55 -5.46
CA GLU A 240 3.26 -17.55 -6.38
C GLU A 240 1.79 -17.84 -6.68
N ALA A 241 1.01 -16.78 -6.74
CA ALA A 241 -0.29 -16.74 -7.39
C ALA A 241 -0.49 -15.32 -7.93
N HIS A 242 -1.48 -15.09 -8.78
CA HIS A 242 -1.55 -13.83 -9.49
C HIS A 242 -1.89 -12.62 -8.60
N VAL A 243 -2.86 -12.77 -7.69
CA VAL A 243 -3.44 -11.63 -6.97
C VAL A 243 -2.78 -11.38 -5.60
N PRO A 244 -2.72 -10.13 -5.12
CA PRO A 244 -2.29 -9.83 -3.76
C PRO A 244 -3.24 -10.41 -2.70
N ILE A 245 -2.68 -10.72 -1.53
CA ILE A 245 -3.40 -11.20 -0.34
C ILE A 245 -3.36 -10.13 0.75
N LEU A 246 -2.16 -9.63 1.07
CA LEU A 246 -2.01 -8.50 1.99
C LEU A 246 -2.37 -7.20 1.30
N HIS A 247 -3.23 -6.42 1.93
CA HIS A 247 -3.54 -5.04 1.58
C HIS A 247 -3.10 -4.10 2.73
N PRO A 248 -2.79 -2.84 2.42
CA PRO A 248 -2.88 -2.18 1.12
C PRO A 248 -1.72 -2.53 0.16
N VAL A 249 -1.91 -2.28 -1.14
CA VAL A 249 -0.89 -2.42 -2.19
C VAL A 249 -0.95 -1.25 -3.15
N ARG A 250 0.20 -0.87 -3.71
CA ARG A 250 0.29 0.10 -4.80
C ARG A 250 -0.35 -0.48 -6.06
N LYS A 251 -1.03 0.34 -6.88
CA LYS A 251 -1.76 -0.09 -8.07
C LYS A 251 -1.60 0.89 -9.24
N VAL A 252 -1.38 0.39 -10.45
CA VAL A 252 -1.28 1.19 -11.68
C VAL A 252 -1.95 0.46 -12.85
N SER A 253 -3.02 1.04 -13.41
CA SER A 253 -3.65 0.54 -14.65
C SER A 253 -3.88 -0.98 -14.64
N CYS A 254 -4.58 -1.49 -13.62
CA CYS A 254 -4.75 -2.92 -13.35
C CYS A 254 -6.22 -3.29 -13.14
N SER A 255 -6.50 -4.60 -13.09
CA SER A 255 -7.78 -5.16 -12.65
C SER A 255 -7.99 -4.91 -11.16
N GLY A 256 -6.90 -4.95 -10.39
CA GLY A 256 -6.87 -4.72 -8.94
C GLY A 256 -7.65 -5.78 -8.15
N GLN A 257 -7.83 -6.97 -8.73
CA GLN A 257 -8.33 -8.15 -8.01
C GLN A 257 -7.47 -8.47 -6.78
N PHE A 258 -8.09 -9.18 -5.84
CA PHE A 258 -7.53 -9.49 -4.53
C PHE A 258 -8.06 -10.85 -4.05
N LEU A 259 -7.37 -11.45 -3.10
CA LEU A 259 -7.80 -12.71 -2.49
C LEU A 259 -8.94 -12.45 -1.48
N ASP A 260 -10.01 -13.22 -1.57
CA ASP A 260 -11.07 -13.25 -0.56
C ASP A 260 -10.47 -13.60 0.81
N ASP A 261 -11.03 -13.02 1.87
CA ASP A 261 -10.59 -13.14 3.28
C ASP A 261 -9.16 -12.64 3.59
N GLN A 262 -8.35 -12.25 2.60
CA GLN A 262 -7.00 -11.70 2.82
C GLN A 262 -6.17 -12.54 3.81
N THR A 263 -5.80 -11.97 4.97
CA THR A 263 -5.02 -12.63 6.03
C THR A 263 -5.78 -13.73 6.78
N ASP A 264 -7.12 -13.67 6.79
CA ASP A 264 -7.99 -14.69 7.38
C ASP A 264 -8.21 -15.89 6.44
N SER A 265 -7.82 -15.76 5.18
CA SER A 265 -7.91 -16.84 4.19
C SER A 265 -7.16 -18.09 4.65
N THR A 266 -7.67 -19.26 4.23
CA THR A 266 -6.94 -20.52 4.42
C THR A 266 -5.56 -20.46 3.76
N PHE A 267 -5.46 -19.74 2.63
CA PHE A 267 -4.22 -19.60 1.89
C PHE A 267 -3.12 -18.93 2.72
N TRP A 268 -3.39 -17.73 3.25
CA TRP A 268 -2.42 -16.98 4.04
C TRP A 268 -2.04 -17.72 5.32
N ARG A 269 -3.03 -18.22 6.07
CA ARG A 269 -2.80 -18.93 7.34
C ARG A 269 -1.93 -20.17 7.19
N LEU A 270 -2.06 -20.92 6.10
CA LEU A 270 -1.18 -22.08 5.84
C LEU A 270 0.25 -21.63 5.53
N MET A 271 0.43 -20.55 4.76
CA MET A 271 1.78 -20.02 4.50
C MET A 271 2.47 -19.55 5.78
N GLU A 272 1.72 -18.92 6.69
CA GLU A 272 2.17 -18.56 8.04
C GLU A 272 2.58 -19.78 8.85
N GLU A 273 1.67 -20.75 8.98
CA GLU A 273 1.85 -21.95 9.81
C GLU A 273 3.11 -22.74 9.41
N TYR A 274 3.37 -22.85 8.11
CA TYR A 274 4.49 -23.61 7.58
C TYR A 274 5.71 -22.76 7.22
N ASN A 275 5.77 -21.51 7.68
CA ASN A 275 6.90 -20.60 7.53
C ASN A 275 7.35 -20.44 6.07
N VAL A 276 6.43 -20.11 5.17
CA VAL A 276 6.79 -19.70 3.79
C VAL A 276 7.63 -18.42 3.85
N ASP A 277 8.64 -18.33 2.98
CA ASP A 277 9.57 -17.20 3.00
C ASP A 277 9.01 -15.99 2.24
N VAL A 278 8.61 -16.20 0.99
CA VAL A 278 8.07 -15.14 0.13
C VAL A 278 6.90 -15.66 -0.71
N TYR A 279 5.82 -14.89 -0.70
CA TYR A 279 4.69 -14.98 -1.63
C TYR A 279 4.83 -13.91 -2.73
N PHE A 280 4.91 -14.32 -4.00
CA PHE A 280 4.97 -13.42 -5.15
C PHE A 280 3.59 -13.25 -5.81
N ALA A 281 3.28 -12.01 -6.18
CA ALA A 281 2.08 -11.65 -6.93
C ALA A 281 2.37 -10.64 -8.07
N GLY A 282 1.42 -10.52 -9.00
CA GLY A 282 1.47 -9.66 -10.19
C GLY A 282 0.36 -8.61 -10.17
N GLU A 283 -0.73 -8.87 -10.88
CA GLU A 283 -2.04 -8.17 -10.90
C GLU A 283 -2.02 -6.62 -10.91
N VAL A 284 -1.60 -5.98 -9.82
CA VAL A 284 -1.73 -4.54 -9.59
C VAL A 284 -0.70 -3.67 -10.32
N HIS A 285 0.27 -4.30 -11.00
CA HIS A 285 1.32 -3.65 -11.78
C HIS A 285 2.13 -2.56 -11.04
N ALA A 286 2.29 -2.66 -9.73
CA ALA A 286 3.16 -1.75 -8.99
C ALA A 286 3.86 -2.50 -7.86
N VAL A 287 5.11 -2.14 -7.61
CA VAL A 287 5.93 -2.87 -6.64
C VAL A 287 5.48 -2.52 -5.22
N THR A 288 5.13 -3.55 -4.46
CA THR A 288 4.83 -3.43 -3.02
C THR A 288 5.44 -4.61 -2.28
N VAL A 289 6.14 -4.34 -1.19
CA VAL A 289 6.59 -5.37 -0.24
C VAL A 289 5.78 -5.21 1.04
N SER A 290 5.06 -6.24 1.43
CA SER A 290 4.26 -6.27 2.66
C SER A 290 4.73 -7.40 3.56
N LYS A 291 4.76 -7.16 4.87
CA LYS A 291 5.13 -8.16 5.87
C LYS A 291 3.89 -8.62 6.62
N SER A 292 3.85 -9.89 6.98
CA SER A 292 2.89 -10.39 7.95
C SER A 292 2.89 -9.59 9.26
N LYS A 293 1.71 -9.32 9.79
CA LYS A 293 1.51 -8.75 11.13
C LYS A 293 1.39 -9.82 12.23
N VAL A 294 1.42 -11.11 11.89
CA VAL A 294 1.38 -12.20 12.87
C VAL A 294 2.68 -12.21 13.66
N LEU A 295 2.59 -12.19 14.99
CA LEU A 295 3.75 -12.20 15.87
C LEU A 295 4.62 -13.44 15.62
N GLY A 296 5.91 -13.23 15.37
CA GLY A 296 6.88 -14.28 15.08
C GLY A 296 6.92 -14.73 13.61
N SER A 297 6.07 -14.15 12.74
CA SER A 297 6.15 -14.42 11.31
C SER A 297 7.19 -13.56 10.60
N SER A 298 7.86 -14.17 9.62
CA SER A 298 8.74 -13.51 8.65
C SER A 298 8.21 -13.59 7.22
N LEU A 299 6.98 -14.05 7.00
CA LEU A 299 6.39 -14.17 5.67
C LEU A 299 6.27 -12.79 5.03
N LEU A 300 6.81 -12.67 3.81
CA LEU A 300 6.70 -11.48 2.98
C LEU A 300 5.82 -11.74 1.77
N GLN A 301 4.95 -10.78 1.44
CA GLN A 301 4.35 -10.66 0.12
C GLN A 301 5.18 -9.67 -0.70
N ILE A 302 5.52 -10.04 -1.94
CA ILE A 302 6.13 -9.14 -2.91
C ILE A 302 5.25 -9.12 -4.14
N VAL A 303 4.54 -8.01 -4.31
CA VAL A 303 3.82 -7.73 -5.55
C VAL A 303 4.77 -7.01 -6.49
N SER A 304 4.88 -7.50 -7.71
CA SER A 304 5.89 -7.04 -8.67
C SER A 304 5.26 -6.44 -9.91
N ARG A 305 6.06 -5.67 -10.67
CA ARG A 305 5.70 -5.12 -11.98
C ARG A 305 6.69 -5.63 -13.02
N GLY A 306 6.20 -5.94 -14.22
CA GLY A 306 7.05 -6.33 -15.35
C GLY A 306 6.50 -6.00 -16.72
N ASN A 307 5.44 -5.18 -16.79
CA ASN A 307 4.74 -4.88 -18.04
C ASN A 307 5.73 -4.41 -19.11
N SER A 308 5.73 -5.10 -20.27
CA SER A 308 6.68 -4.81 -21.37
C SER A 308 8.17 -4.84 -20.96
N LEU A 309 8.55 -5.65 -19.98
CA LEU A 309 9.92 -5.72 -19.45
C LEU A 309 10.43 -4.36 -18.91
N ALA A 310 9.53 -3.49 -18.45
CA ALA A 310 9.90 -2.20 -17.84
C ALA A 310 10.64 -2.36 -16.50
N SER A 311 10.50 -3.52 -15.85
CA SER A 311 11.23 -3.88 -14.64
C SER A 311 11.28 -5.39 -14.44
N PHE A 312 12.15 -5.82 -13.54
CA PHE A 312 12.19 -7.19 -13.06
C PHE A 312 12.85 -7.29 -11.69
N LEU A 313 12.56 -8.39 -11.00
CA LEU A 313 13.24 -8.79 -9.77
C LEU A 313 14.38 -9.77 -10.09
N THR A 314 15.41 -9.79 -9.25
CA THR A 314 16.36 -10.89 -9.16
C THR A 314 16.38 -11.40 -7.73
N VAL A 315 16.01 -12.66 -7.50
CA VAL A 315 16.03 -13.32 -6.18
C VAL A 315 17.25 -14.22 -6.06
N ASN A 316 18.19 -13.97 -5.16
CA ASN A 316 19.41 -14.74 -4.97
C ASN A 316 19.42 -15.44 -3.60
N THR A 317 19.70 -16.75 -3.55
CA THR A 317 19.60 -17.54 -2.30
C THR A 317 20.89 -18.24 -1.91
N THR A 318 21.12 -18.36 -0.59
CA THR A 318 22.08 -19.30 0.02
C THR A 318 21.30 -20.35 0.82
N ASP A 319 21.89 -21.04 1.81
CA ASP A 319 21.09 -21.84 2.75
C ASP A 319 20.34 -20.95 3.75
N ASP A 320 20.91 -19.79 4.09
CA ASP A 320 20.46 -18.96 5.21
C ASP A 320 19.99 -17.56 4.77
N THR A 321 20.18 -17.18 3.51
CA THR A 321 19.84 -15.82 3.03
C THR A 321 19.02 -15.84 1.76
N ILE A 322 18.12 -14.88 1.65
CA ILE A 322 17.41 -14.51 0.41
C ILE A 322 17.70 -13.03 0.16
N GLU A 323 18.30 -12.69 -0.98
CA GLU A 323 18.54 -11.32 -1.43
C GLU A 323 17.68 -11.05 -2.66
N ILE A 324 16.86 -10.00 -2.64
CA ILE A 324 15.99 -9.65 -3.76
C ILE A 324 16.36 -8.24 -4.20
N LYS A 325 16.68 -8.08 -5.48
CA LYS A 325 16.95 -6.78 -6.11
C LYS A 325 15.86 -6.48 -7.12
N GLN A 326 15.43 -5.23 -7.15
CA GLN A 326 14.50 -4.70 -8.13
C GLN A 326 15.28 -3.85 -9.14
N TYR A 327 15.01 -4.06 -10.41
CA TYR A 327 15.60 -3.31 -11.52
C TYR A 327 14.52 -2.65 -12.35
N ARG A 328 14.73 -1.38 -12.71
CA ARG A 328 13.85 -0.60 -13.58
C ARG A 328 14.57 -0.20 -14.86
N GLU A 329 13.83 -0.19 -15.96
CA GLU A 329 14.33 0.25 -17.26
C GLU A 329 14.72 1.73 -17.22
N VAL A 330 15.78 2.06 -17.95
CA VAL A 330 16.24 3.44 -18.19
C VAL A 330 16.60 3.63 -19.65
N GLY A 331 16.36 4.82 -20.19
CA GLY A 331 16.83 5.18 -21.53
C GLY A 331 15.94 6.23 -22.20
N PRO A 332 16.33 6.65 -23.42
CA PRO A 332 15.68 7.74 -24.12
C PRO A 332 14.35 7.34 -24.77
N ASN A 333 14.13 6.07 -25.09
CA ASN A 333 12.91 5.60 -25.74
C ASN A 333 11.80 5.34 -24.73
N GLN A 334 10.55 5.34 -25.19
CA GLN A 334 9.37 5.08 -24.37
C GLN A 334 9.34 3.68 -23.70
N LYS A 335 10.05 2.70 -24.27
CA LYS A 335 10.21 1.32 -23.78
C LYS A 335 11.31 0.60 -24.58
N PHE A 336 11.71 -0.58 -24.12
CA PHE A 336 12.66 -1.48 -24.80
C PHE A 336 14.04 -0.85 -25.04
N ASN A 337 14.49 -0.02 -24.11
CA ASN A 337 15.83 0.56 -24.04
C ASN A 337 16.91 -0.48 -23.70
N ASN A 338 16.53 -1.62 -23.12
CA ASN A 338 17.42 -2.74 -22.80
C ASN A 338 18.57 -2.38 -21.84
N GLU A 339 18.35 -1.37 -20.99
CA GLU A 339 19.26 -0.97 -19.93
C GLU A 339 18.46 -0.75 -18.65
N TYR A 340 19.03 -1.15 -17.52
CA TYR A 340 18.33 -1.21 -16.24
C TYR A 340 19.23 -0.73 -15.09
N VAL A 341 18.60 -0.10 -14.10
CA VAL A 341 19.26 0.32 -12.86
C VAL A 341 18.58 -0.33 -11.66
N GLN A 342 19.35 -0.68 -10.63
CA GLN A 342 18.80 -1.20 -9.39
C GLN A 342 18.01 -0.09 -8.67
N SER A 343 16.71 -0.29 -8.47
CA SER A 343 15.80 0.64 -7.78
C SER A 343 15.37 0.16 -6.40
N GLY A 344 15.68 -1.08 -6.02
CA GLY A 344 15.36 -1.60 -4.68
C GLY A 344 16.22 -2.79 -4.27
N LEU A 345 16.36 -2.99 -2.95
CA LEU A 345 17.06 -4.12 -2.34
C LEU A 345 16.31 -4.57 -1.09
N LEU A 346 16.08 -5.88 -1.00
CA LEU A 346 15.52 -6.58 0.15
C LEU A 346 16.43 -7.75 0.50
N THR A 347 16.66 -7.99 1.79
CA THR A 347 17.45 -9.12 2.28
C THR A 347 16.76 -9.74 3.48
N ILE A 348 16.59 -11.06 3.44
CA ILE A 348 16.10 -11.90 4.53
C ILE A 348 17.26 -12.76 5.00
N ASN A 349 17.67 -12.60 6.26
CA ASN A 349 18.77 -13.36 6.86
C ASN A 349 18.26 -14.26 7.99
N LYS A 350 18.43 -15.57 7.79
CA LYS A 350 17.99 -16.68 8.65
C LYS A 350 19.16 -17.39 9.34
N SER A 351 20.36 -16.79 9.35
CA SER A 351 21.59 -17.44 9.85
C SER A 351 21.56 -17.76 11.34
N ASN A 352 20.69 -17.10 12.12
CA ASN A 352 20.48 -17.42 13.52
C ASN A 352 19.16 -18.21 13.69
N PRO A 353 19.21 -19.54 13.86
CA PRO A 353 18.01 -20.36 13.97
C PRO A 353 17.22 -20.14 15.27
N ASN A 354 17.79 -19.40 16.24
CA ASN A 354 17.15 -19.10 17.52
C ASN A 354 16.50 -17.70 17.57
N SER A 355 16.42 -17.00 16.44
CA SER A 355 15.79 -15.69 16.35
C SER A 355 14.97 -15.56 15.07
N ASP A 356 14.03 -14.62 15.07
CA ASP A 356 13.29 -14.26 13.87
C ASP A 356 14.27 -13.81 12.76
N PRO A 357 13.96 -14.14 11.49
CA PRO A 357 14.72 -13.66 10.34
C PRO A 357 14.89 -12.15 10.35
N GLN A 358 16.13 -11.70 10.12
CA GLN A 358 16.45 -10.28 10.02
C GLN A 358 16.13 -9.79 8.61
N ILE A 359 15.23 -8.81 8.50
CA ILE A 359 14.77 -8.25 7.23
C ILE A 359 15.33 -6.84 7.07
N SER A 360 16.05 -6.60 5.98
CA SER A 360 16.55 -5.27 5.58
C SER A 360 15.96 -4.92 4.23
N SER A 361 15.42 -3.71 4.06
CA SER A 361 14.73 -3.30 2.83
C SER A 361 14.98 -1.83 2.47
N SER A 362 14.97 -1.51 1.18
CA SER A 362 15.24 -0.15 0.66
C SER A 362 14.74 0.05 -0.77
N GLY A 363 14.58 1.31 -1.17
CA GLY A 363 14.09 1.70 -2.50
C GLY A 363 12.67 1.21 -2.78
N GLU A 364 12.38 0.82 -4.02
CA GLU A 364 11.08 0.26 -4.42
C GLU A 364 10.69 -1.01 -3.63
N LEU A 365 11.67 -1.71 -3.03
CA LEU A 365 11.47 -2.89 -2.20
C LEU A 365 11.42 -2.60 -0.70
N LYS A 366 11.38 -1.32 -0.28
CA LYS A 366 11.16 -0.96 1.12
C LYS A 366 9.85 -1.59 1.59
N VAL A 367 9.91 -2.32 2.72
CA VAL A 367 8.72 -2.88 3.36
C VAL A 367 7.76 -1.73 3.69
N LEU A 368 6.52 -1.88 3.24
CA LEU A 368 5.49 -0.87 3.43
C LEU A 368 5.17 -0.73 4.93
N ASP A 369 5.14 0.52 5.38
CA ASP A 369 4.58 0.90 6.68
C ASP A 369 3.15 1.38 6.44
N ASP A 370 2.19 0.56 6.86
CA ASP A 370 0.75 0.83 6.73
C ASP A 370 0.13 1.32 8.07
N ASP A 371 0.97 1.64 9.06
CA ASP A 371 0.55 2.31 10.29
C ASP A 371 0.54 3.83 10.16
N VAL A 372 1.28 4.37 9.20
CA VAL A 372 1.28 5.79 8.82
C VAL A 372 0.33 6.08 7.65
N ALA A 373 0.16 7.35 7.30
CA ALA A 373 -0.60 7.73 6.12
C ALA A 373 0.04 7.14 4.86
N LEU A 374 -0.77 6.50 4.02
CA LEU A 374 -0.35 6.01 2.71
C LEU A 374 -0.09 7.17 1.77
N LEU A 375 -1.03 8.13 1.77
CA LEU A 375 -0.95 9.38 1.03
C LEU A 375 -0.90 10.54 2.01
N HIS A 376 0.01 11.48 1.82
CA HIS A 376 0.09 12.75 2.54
C HIS A 376 0.58 13.82 1.58
N PHE A 377 -0.28 14.79 1.29
CA PHE A 377 0.06 15.98 0.51
C PHE A 377 0.02 17.19 1.44
N ASP A 378 1.20 17.68 1.81
CA ASP A 378 1.41 18.78 2.75
C ASP A 378 1.46 20.16 2.07
N PHE A 379 1.50 20.20 0.73
CA PHE A 379 1.58 21.43 -0.06
C PHE A 379 2.79 22.32 0.27
N GLU A 380 3.85 21.78 0.85
CA GLU A 380 5.05 22.55 1.22
C GLU A 380 5.98 22.83 0.04
N SER A 381 5.85 22.03 -1.02
CA SER A 381 6.62 22.21 -2.25
C SER A 381 5.88 21.73 -3.48
N MET A 382 6.24 22.32 -4.62
CA MET A 382 5.80 21.93 -5.94
C MET A 382 7.03 21.79 -6.83
N ASN A 383 7.10 20.72 -7.60
CA ASN A 383 8.28 20.34 -8.37
C ASN A 383 7.92 20.08 -9.83
N GLU A 384 8.90 20.11 -10.72
CA GLU A 384 8.71 19.62 -12.09
C GLU A 384 8.38 18.11 -12.03
N ILE A 385 7.46 17.66 -12.90
CA ILE A 385 6.96 16.27 -12.89
C ILE A 385 8.07 15.22 -13.10
N ASP A 386 9.17 15.57 -13.76
CA ASP A 386 10.32 14.70 -13.99
C ASP A 386 11.41 14.80 -12.91
N ALA A 387 11.25 15.65 -11.90
CA ALA A 387 12.17 15.74 -10.76
C ALA A 387 12.14 14.44 -9.90
N ARG A 388 10.98 13.78 -9.84
CA ARG A 388 10.78 12.48 -9.16
C ARG A 388 9.98 11.53 -10.06
N PRO A 389 10.63 10.85 -11.02
CA PRO A 389 9.92 10.05 -12.03
C PRO A 389 9.10 8.89 -11.45
N ILE A 390 7.79 8.93 -11.67
CA ILE A 390 6.87 7.83 -11.34
C ILE A 390 7.10 6.63 -12.28
N HIS A 391 7.26 5.45 -11.70
CA HIS A 391 7.41 4.22 -12.49
C HIS A 391 6.09 3.90 -13.23
N GLY A 392 6.18 3.82 -14.56
CA GLY A 392 5.05 3.53 -15.45
C GLY A 392 4.38 4.78 -16.03
N LEU A 393 4.67 5.97 -15.50
CA LEU A 393 4.22 7.24 -16.06
C LEU A 393 5.25 7.75 -17.08
N ARG A 394 4.82 7.96 -18.33
CA ARG A 394 5.71 8.25 -19.46
C ARG A 394 5.08 9.24 -20.44
N SER A 395 5.91 9.90 -21.26
CA SER A 395 5.45 10.71 -22.40
C SER A 395 5.43 9.90 -23.69
N ASP A 396 4.95 10.51 -24.78
CA ASP A 396 4.90 9.87 -26.12
C ASP A 396 6.30 9.49 -26.64
N ASP A 397 7.32 10.23 -26.24
CA ASP A 397 8.69 10.15 -26.76
C ASP A 397 9.73 9.72 -25.72
N SER A 398 9.35 9.54 -24.45
CA SER A 398 10.30 9.28 -23.35
C SER A 398 9.73 8.35 -22.30
N LEU A 399 10.60 7.56 -21.67
CA LEU A 399 10.27 6.71 -20.52
C LEU A 399 9.91 7.53 -19.27
N VAL A 400 10.37 8.78 -19.18
CA VAL A 400 10.07 9.72 -18.10
C VAL A 400 9.06 10.74 -18.62
N ALA A 401 7.92 10.84 -17.95
CA ALA A 401 6.94 11.85 -18.30
C ALA A 401 7.48 13.26 -18.03
N LYS A 402 7.36 14.14 -19.04
CA LYS A 402 7.61 15.59 -18.92
C LYS A 402 6.34 16.40 -18.69
N TYR A 403 5.19 15.76 -18.90
CA TYR A 403 3.88 16.32 -18.68
C TYR A 403 2.88 15.19 -18.53
N GLN A 404 1.72 15.49 -17.95
CA GLN A 404 0.58 14.59 -17.90
C GLN A 404 -0.71 15.38 -18.06
N VAL A 405 -1.62 14.89 -18.90
CA VAL A 405 -2.94 15.52 -19.06
C VAL A 405 -3.86 15.06 -17.93
N VAL A 406 -4.33 16.01 -17.12
CA VAL A 406 -5.33 15.82 -16.06
C VAL A 406 -6.58 16.60 -16.48
N GLY A 407 -7.68 15.87 -16.71
CA GLY A 407 -8.87 16.40 -17.35
C GLY A 407 -8.56 16.81 -18.78
N ASP A 408 -8.56 18.12 -19.03
CA ASP A 408 -8.24 18.77 -20.30
C ASP A 408 -6.93 19.58 -20.26
N THR A 409 -6.24 19.60 -19.12
CA THR A 409 -5.13 20.52 -18.86
C THR A 409 -3.82 19.76 -18.77
N ASN A 410 -2.79 20.36 -19.38
CA ASN A 410 -1.46 19.79 -19.36
C ASN A 410 -0.73 20.16 -18.06
N CYS A 411 -0.45 19.17 -17.21
CA CYS A 411 0.27 19.34 -15.95
C CYS A 411 1.75 19.06 -16.15
N THR A 412 2.60 20.03 -15.83
CA THR A 412 4.08 19.91 -15.87
C THR A 412 4.69 19.87 -14.48
N GLU A 413 3.87 20.03 -13.46
CA GLU A 413 4.27 20.08 -12.05
C GLU A 413 3.66 18.92 -11.27
N SER A 414 4.29 18.58 -10.17
CA SER A 414 3.83 17.59 -9.21
C SER A 414 3.89 18.12 -7.78
N ILE A 415 2.93 17.66 -6.98
CA ILE A 415 3.02 17.70 -5.52
C ILE A 415 3.36 16.29 -5.07
N HIS A 416 4.45 16.19 -4.32
CA HIS A 416 4.98 14.94 -3.84
C HIS A 416 4.11 14.33 -2.74
N ASN A 417 3.86 13.03 -2.85
CA ASN A 417 3.32 12.26 -1.74
C ASN A 417 4.42 12.01 -0.69
N MET A 418 4.15 12.40 0.55
CA MET A 418 5.01 12.21 1.72
C MET A 418 4.64 10.95 2.53
N GLY A 419 3.51 10.31 2.20
CA GLY A 419 3.07 9.06 2.80
C GLY A 419 3.84 7.82 2.32
N SER A 420 3.55 6.66 2.92
CA SER A 420 4.31 5.42 2.69
C SER A 420 4.15 4.84 1.28
N PHE A 421 3.15 5.26 0.52
CA PHE A 421 3.03 4.92 -0.90
C PHE A 421 4.04 5.65 -1.79
N SER A 422 4.73 6.69 -1.27
CA SER A 422 5.90 7.34 -1.86
C SER A 422 5.68 7.86 -3.29
N GLU A 423 6.74 7.98 -4.08
CA GLU A 423 6.74 8.63 -5.40
C GLU A 423 5.71 8.07 -6.37
N GLN A 424 5.37 6.78 -6.28
CA GLN A 424 4.39 6.14 -7.15
C GLN A 424 3.02 6.84 -7.13
N TYR A 425 2.70 7.58 -6.06
CA TYR A 425 1.43 8.28 -5.86
C TYR A 425 1.57 9.81 -5.86
N ASP A 426 2.63 10.36 -6.46
CA ASP A 426 2.73 11.81 -6.64
C ASP A 426 1.57 12.34 -7.49
N ALA A 427 1.06 13.49 -7.09
CA ALA A 427 -0.08 14.13 -7.74
C ALA A 427 0.42 15.02 -8.88
N GLN A 428 -0.18 14.89 -10.06
CA GLN A 428 0.06 15.79 -11.18
C GLN A 428 -0.87 16.99 -11.04
N VAL A 429 -0.29 18.19 -11.10
CA VAL A 429 -1.00 19.43 -10.78
C VAL A 429 -0.83 20.50 -11.85
N ALA A 430 -1.84 21.37 -11.94
CA ALA A 430 -1.78 22.60 -12.74
C ALA A 430 -2.66 23.68 -12.10
N ASN A 431 -2.25 24.94 -12.27
CA ASN A 431 -2.98 26.12 -11.78
C ASN A 431 -3.28 26.06 -10.26
N ILE A 432 -2.35 25.53 -9.45
CA ILE A 432 -2.40 25.60 -7.99
C ILE A 432 -1.26 26.54 -7.56
N GLU A 433 -1.55 27.48 -6.65
CA GLU A 433 -0.56 28.41 -6.10
C GLU A 433 -0.24 28.01 -4.66
N LEU A 434 1.05 27.96 -4.30
CA LEU A 434 1.44 27.82 -2.90
C LEU A 434 1.30 29.17 -2.19
N VAL A 435 0.44 29.23 -1.17
CA VAL A 435 0.17 30.42 -0.35
C VAL A 435 0.52 30.15 1.12
N PRO A 436 0.67 31.16 1.98
CA PRO A 436 0.90 30.93 3.41
C PRO A 436 -0.16 29.98 3.99
N GLY A 437 0.31 28.90 4.60
CA GLY A 437 -0.54 27.84 5.14
C GLY A 437 -1.13 28.18 6.50
N ARG A 438 -1.67 27.16 7.14
CA ARG A 438 -2.32 27.27 8.45
C ARG A 438 -1.33 27.57 9.58
N GLN A 439 -0.11 27.05 9.47
CA GLN A 439 0.94 27.21 10.46
C GLN A 439 1.95 28.29 10.04
N ALA A 440 2.67 28.83 11.03
CA ALA A 440 3.72 29.80 10.76
C ALA A 440 4.86 29.15 9.98
N ASN A 441 5.20 29.73 8.83
CA ASN A 441 6.21 29.21 7.88
C ASN A 441 5.84 27.89 7.19
N SER A 442 4.55 27.56 7.10
CA SER A 442 4.04 26.48 6.24
C SER A 442 3.37 27.05 4.99
N PHE A 443 3.09 26.20 4.00
CA PHE A 443 2.35 26.55 2.80
C PHE A 443 1.02 25.78 2.73
N ALA A 444 0.13 26.24 1.86
CA ALA A 444 -1.08 25.52 1.49
C ALA A 444 -1.32 25.68 -0.02
N GLY A 445 -2.04 24.72 -0.61
CA GLY A 445 -2.43 24.78 -2.01
C GLY A 445 -3.67 25.64 -2.19
N LYS A 446 -3.56 26.72 -2.96
CA LYS A 446 -4.70 27.54 -3.38
C LYS A 446 -5.26 27.04 -4.71
N PHE A 447 -6.52 26.62 -4.67
CA PHE A 447 -7.30 26.11 -5.79
C PHE A 447 -8.22 27.20 -6.35
N ALA A 448 -8.33 27.22 -7.66
CA ALA A 448 -9.22 28.04 -8.47
C ALA A 448 -10.06 27.15 -9.41
N SER A 449 -11.01 27.76 -10.11
CA SER A 449 -11.95 27.02 -10.99
C SER A 449 -11.28 26.22 -12.12
N ASN A 450 -10.04 26.55 -12.48
CA ASN A 450 -9.24 25.86 -13.48
C ASN A 450 -8.09 25.02 -12.89
N SER A 451 -8.02 24.85 -11.58
CA SER A 451 -7.01 23.98 -10.94
C SER A 451 -7.20 22.52 -11.32
N ARG A 452 -6.09 21.79 -11.36
CA ARG A 452 -6.06 20.34 -11.52
C ARG A 452 -5.18 19.73 -10.44
N PHE A 453 -5.68 18.64 -9.89
CA PHE A 453 -4.94 17.74 -9.02
C PHE A 453 -5.43 16.33 -9.30
N GLY A 454 -4.54 15.45 -9.75
CA GLY A 454 -4.87 14.05 -10.00
C GLY A 454 -3.73 13.14 -9.62
N VAL A 455 -4.02 12.08 -8.88
CA VAL A 455 -3.06 11.02 -8.60
C VAL A 455 -3.10 9.99 -9.71
N PHE A 456 -1.99 9.82 -10.44
CA PHE A 456 -1.91 8.89 -11.57
C PHE A 456 -2.19 7.44 -11.16
N SER A 457 -1.70 7.02 -9.99
CA SER A 457 -1.89 5.67 -9.50
C SER A 457 -3.32 5.43 -9.01
N VAL A 458 -3.73 4.16 -9.04
CA VAL A 458 -5.06 3.69 -8.68
C VAL A 458 -5.13 3.38 -7.17
N GLY A 459 -6.28 3.60 -6.54
CA GLY A 459 -6.48 3.36 -5.11
C GLY A 459 -6.20 4.59 -4.23
N PRO A 460 -5.99 4.40 -2.92
CA PRO A 460 -5.56 3.16 -2.28
C PRO A 460 -6.69 2.19 -1.94
N TYR A 461 -7.96 2.58 -2.06
CA TYR A 461 -9.08 1.73 -1.65
C TYR A 461 -9.32 0.56 -2.60
N THR A 462 -9.75 -0.56 -2.01
CA THR A 462 -10.16 -1.78 -2.70
C THR A 462 -11.29 -2.41 -1.89
N ALA A 463 -12.33 -2.91 -2.57
CA ALA A 463 -13.40 -3.71 -1.96
C ALA A 463 -14.07 -3.03 -0.77
N GLY A 464 -14.52 -3.81 0.22
CA GLY A 464 -15.09 -3.28 1.46
C GLY A 464 -14.05 -2.84 2.49
N MET A 465 -12.78 -2.57 2.16
CA MET A 465 -11.78 -2.34 3.22
C MET A 465 -11.99 -1.03 3.99
N ALA A 466 -11.84 -1.10 5.31
CA ALA A 466 -11.79 0.06 6.21
C ALA A 466 -10.64 1.01 5.83
N HIS A 467 -10.87 2.31 5.99
CA HIS A 467 -9.93 3.35 5.63
C HIS A 467 -10.33 4.68 6.27
N SER A 468 -9.42 5.65 6.23
CA SER A 468 -9.66 7.01 6.73
C SER A 468 -9.09 8.05 5.79
N ILE A 469 -9.76 9.20 5.73
CA ILE A 469 -9.27 10.41 5.06
C ILE A 469 -9.33 11.54 6.08
N ALA A 470 -8.30 12.39 6.07
CA ALA A 470 -8.32 13.67 6.77
C ALA A 470 -7.76 14.76 5.83
N LEU A 471 -8.25 15.98 5.96
CA LEU A 471 -7.71 17.14 5.25
C LEU A 471 -8.08 18.44 5.96
N TRP A 472 -7.33 19.49 5.67
CA TRP A 472 -7.67 20.87 6.02
C TRP A 472 -8.16 21.62 4.78
N MET A 473 -9.18 22.45 4.97
CA MET A 473 -9.67 23.35 3.93
C MET A 473 -10.03 24.72 4.48
N LYS A 474 -9.99 25.73 3.61
CA LYS A 474 -10.49 27.08 3.86
C LYS A 474 -11.12 27.66 2.59
N THR A 475 -12.30 28.26 2.69
CA THR A 475 -12.94 28.93 1.54
C THR A 475 -13.94 30.00 1.99
N SER A 476 -14.15 31.01 1.15
CA SER A 476 -15.22 32.00 1.29
C SER A 476 -16.36 31.80 0.28
N GLU A 477 -16.30 30.78 -0.58
CA GLU A 477 -17.29 30.54 -1.63
C GLU A 477 -18.47 29.74 -1.08
N ALA A 478 -19.55 30.45 -0.76
CA ALA A 478 -20.77 29.89 -0.17
C ALA A 478 -21.94 29.76 -1.18
N SER A 479 -21.74 30.12 -2.45
CA SER A 479 -22.83 30.18 -3.45
C SER A 479 -22.82 29.06 -4.49
N LYS A 480 -21.72 28.30 -4.56
CA LYS A 480 -21.53 27.18 -5.49
C LYS A 480 -21.65 25.84 -4.77
N ASN A 481 -21.99 24.79 -5.52
CA ASN A 481 -21.65 23.44 -5.08
C ASN A 481 -20.27 23.12 -5.62
N MET A 482 -19.32 22.72 -4.77
CA MET A 482 -17.94 22.47 -5.14
C MET A 482 -17.51 21.04 -4.76
N MET A 483 -16.68 20.42 -5.60
CA MET A 483 -16.05 19.13 -5.32
C MET A 483 -14.74 19.33 -4.56
N LEU A 484 -14.67 18.91 -3.30
CA LEU A 484 -13.47 19.00 -2.47
C LEU A 484 -12.57 17.78 -2.65
N LEU A 485 -13.14 16.58 -2.64
CA LEU A 485 -12.42 15.33 -2.83
C LEU A 485 -13.26 14.33 -3.61
N TYR A 486 -12.63 13.71 -4.60
CA TYR A 486 -13.23 12.68 -5.43
C TYR A 486 -12.36 11.43 -5.46
N PHE A 487 -12.95 10.29 -5.11
CA PHE A 487 -12.38 8.97 -5.39
C PHE A 487 -13.32 8.21 -6.32
N GLY A 488 -12.86 7.89 -7.53
CA GLY A 488 -13.67 7.16 -8.50
C GLY A 488 -13.01 6.95 -9.86
N PRO A 489 -13.72 6.32 -10.82
CA PRO A 489 -13.17 5.99 -12.13
C PRO A 489 -12.99 7.20 -13.05
N ASN A 490 -12.01 7.13 -13.95
CA ASN A 490 -11.70 8.23 -14.89
C ASN A 490 -12.51 8.19 -16.20
N TRP A 491 -13.11 7.06 -16.56
CA TRP A 491 -13.68 6.83 -17.91
C TRP A 491 -15.19 6.58 -17.94
N SER A 492 -15.83 6.40 -16.78
CA SER A 492 -17.24 6.01 -16.70
C SER A 492 -18.12 7.20 -16.34
N MET A 493 -19.25 7.33 -17.03
CA MET A 493 -20.36 8.16 -16.56
C MET A 493 -21.06 7.53 -15.35
N SER A 494 -20.98 6.21 -15.18
CA SER A 494 -21.51 5.54 -14.00
C SER A 494 -20.60 5.78 -12.80
N GLU A 495 -21.14 6.48 -11.83
CA GLU A 495 -20.46 6.92 -10.61
C GLU A 495 -20.61 5.88 -9.48
N LYS A 496 -20.89 4.63 -9.87
CA LYS A 496 -21.05 3.50 -8.96
C LYS A 496 -19.76 3.34 -8.14
N ASP A 497 -19.93 3.11 -6.85
CA ASP A 497 -18.83 2.87 -5.90
C ASP A 497 -17.79 4.01 -5.83
N SER A 498 -18.19 5.27 -6.12
CA SER A 498 -17.34 6.46 -5.98
C SER A 498 -17.62 7.23 -4.67
N LEU A 499 -16.57 7.77 -4.05
CA LEU A 499 -16.66 8.60 -2.85
C LEU A 499 -16.49 10.08 -3.22
N ARG A 500 -17.33 10.93 -2.62
CA ARG A 500 -17.32 12.38 -2.83
C ARG A 500 -17.44 13.11 -1.52
N LEU A 501 -16.56 14.08 -1.34
CA LEU A 501 -16.70 15.14 -0.37
C LEU A 501 -16.98 16.43 -1.13
N MET A 502 -18.11 17.08 -0.84
CA MET A 502 -18.56 18.28 -1.53
C MET A 502 -18.92 19.37 -0.54
N LEU A 503 -18.79 20.61 -0.97
CA LEU A 503 -19.45 21.74 -0.32
C LEU A 503 -20.67 22.13 -1.15
N GLN A 504 -21.88 22.07 -0.60
CA GLN A 504 -23.09 22.55 -1.28
C GLN A 504 -23.55 23.85 -0.63
N ASN A 505 -23.36 24.97 -1.34
CA ASN A 505 -23.57 26.31 -0.79
C ASN A 505 -22.82 26.52 0.54
N GLY A 506 -21.56 26.06 0.59
CA GLY A 506 -20.68 26.19 1.76
C GLY A 506 -20.91 25.17 2.89
N GLU A 507 -21.87 24.25 2.79
CA GLU A 507 -22.08 23.18 3.78
C GLU A 507 -21.46 21.85 3.32
N LEU A 508 -20.94 21.04 4.25
CA LEU A 508 -20.33 19.75 3.92
C LEU A 508 -21.37 18.67 3.58
N HIS A 509 -21.11 17.97 2.47
CA HIS A 509 -21.87 16.79 2.05
C HIS A 509 -20.94 15.62 1.75
N PHE A 510 -21.35 14.45 2.20
CA PHE A 510 -20.71 13.18 1.90
C PHE A 510 -21.64 12.35 1.01
N GLN A 511 -21.13 11.90 -0.13
CA GLN A 511 -21.89 11.04 -1.02
C GLN A 511 -21.06 9.83 -1.42
N PHE A 512 -21.65 8.65 -1.27
CA PHE A 512 -21.10 7.43 -1.84
C PHE A 512 -22.02 6.90 -2.92
N SER A 513 -21.52 6.94 -4.15
CA SER A 513 -22.20 6.57 -5.40
C SER A 513 -23.49 7.36 -5.70
N GLU A 514 -23.60 7.87 -6.91
CA GLU A 514 -24.60 8.88 -7.31
C GLU A 514 -26.05 8.46 -7.05
N ASN A 515 -26.41 7.24 -7.44
CA ASN A 515 -27.76 6.68 -7.28
C ASN A 515 -27.95 5.92 -5.96
N SER A 516 -26.99 6.03 -5.04
CA SER A 516 -27.07 5.38 -3.74
C SER A 516 -27.08 6.40 -2.60
N GLY A 517 -26.73 5.96 -1.39
CA GLY A 517 -26.90 6.77 -0.19
C GLY A 517 -26.18 8.11 -0.25
N LYS A 518 -26.94 9.21 -0.30
CA LYS A 518 -26.40 10.57 -0.08
C LYS A 518 -26.63 10.96 1.36
N PHE A 519 -25.56 11.34 2.05
CA PHE A 519 -25.60 11.74 3.45
C PHE A 519 -25.21 13.21 3.59
N GLN A 520 -25.79 13.86 4.58
CA GLN A 520 -25.42 15.22 4.96
C GLN A 520 -25.34 15.28 6.48
N LEU A 521 -24.74 16.35 7.00
CA LEU A 521 -24.76 16.61 8.43
C LEU A 521 -26.22 16.75 8.90
N ALA A 522 -26.57 16.11 10.01
CA ALA A 522 -27.87 16.28 10.64
C ALA A 522 -28.07 17.75 11.07
N GLU A 523 -27.01 18.33 11.64
CA GLU A 523 -26.89 19.75 11.93
C GLU A 523 -26.02 20.43 10.87
N LYS A 524 -26.61 21.35 10.11
CA LYS A 524 -25.91 22.07 9.05
C LYS A 524 -24.83 22.96 9.65
N LYS A 525 -23.59 22.79 9.20
CA LYS A 525 -22.44 23.63 9.54
C LYS A 525 -21.93 24.32 8.27
N MET A 526 -21.91 25.65 8.29
CA MET A 526 -21.32 26.47 7.23
C MET A 526 -19.80 26.43 7.38
N LEU A 527 -19.09 25.90 6.38
CA LEU A 527 -17.63 25.84 6.33
C LEU A 527 -17.03 26.89 5.39
N ALA A 528 -17.86 27.55 4.58
CA ALA A 528 -17.43 28.65 3.71
C ALA A 528 -17.43 30.00 4.46
N ASP A 529 -16.68 30.08 5.56
CA ASP A 529 -16.59 31.25 6.44
C ASP A 529 -15.19 31.90 6.43
N ASP A 530 -14.34 31.51 5.48
CA ASP A 530 -12.94 31.94 5.34
C ASP A 530 -12.04 31.54 6.53
N GLN A 531 -12.43 30.54 7.32
CA GLN A 531 -11.59 29.91 8.36
C GLN A 531 -11.09 28.54 7.92
N TRP A 532 -10.03 28.07 8.60
CA TRP A 532 -9.52 26.72 8.44
C TRP A 532 -10.42 25.73 9.18
N HIS A 533 -10.83 24.68 8.48
CA HIS A 533 -11.57 23.56 9.03
C HIS A 533 -10.85 22.24 8.78
N HIS A 534 -10.79 21.40 9.81
CA HIS A 534 -10.31 20.02 9.70
C HIS A 534 -11.49 19.11 9.41
N ILE A 535 -11.39 18.26 8.41
CA ILE A 535 -12.43 17.30 8.04
C ILE A 535 -11.81 15.90 8.04
N ALA A 536 -12.42 14.98 8.79
CA ALA A 536 -12.06 13.56 8.73
C ALA A 536 -13.27 12.69 8.37
N VAL A 537 -13.05 11.71 7.50
CA VAL A 537 -14.04 10.73 7.03
C VAL A 537 -13.50 9.33 7.32
N ILE A 538 -14.17 8.61 8.22
CA ILE A 538 -13.70 7.33 8.73
C ILE A 538 -14.67 6.22 8.33
N MET A 539 -14.15 5.22 7.65
CA MET A 539 -14.81 3.93 7.48
C MET A 539 -14.36 3.00 8.62
N PRO A 540 -15.17 2.79 9.67
CA PRO A 540 -14.70 2.27 10.95
C PRO A 540 -14.34 0.76 10.93
N PHE A 541 -14.85 0.00 9.96
CA PHE A 541 -14.58 -1.42 9.81
C PHE A 541 -14.90 -1.89 8.38
N ASN A 542 -14.40 -3.07 8.02
CA ASN A 542 -14.60 -3.63 6.69
C ASN A 542 -16.09 -3.82 6.39
N SER A 543 -16.50 -3.44 5.18
CA SER A 543 -17.85 -3.54 4.65
C SER A 543 -18.88 -2.78 5.47
N CYS A 544 -18.52 -1.71 6.18
CA CYS A 544 -19.51 -0.89 6.87
C CYS A 544 -20.54 -0.32 5.91
N ARG A 545 -21.73 -0.03 6.42
CA ARG A 545 -22.79 0.67 5.69
C ARG A 545 -22.42 2.13 5.49
N TYR A 546 -23.06 2.75 4.51
CA TYR A 546 -22.87 4.18 4.27
C TYR A 546 -23.25 5.04 5.48
N SER A 547 -24.31 4.65 6.20
CA SER A 547 -24.76 5.29 7.44
C SER A 547 -23.79 5.13 8.63
N GLU A 548 -22.86 4.17 8.54
CA GLU A 548 -21.88 3.87 9.58
C GLU A 548 -20.57 4.64 9.39
N VAL A 549 -20.40 5.32 8.24
CA VAL A 549 -19.28 6.24 8.01
C VAL A 549 -19.33 7.38 9.01
N GLN A 550 -18.22 7.62 9.69
CA GLN A 550 -18.10 8.67 10.69
C GLN A 550 -17.48 9.91 10.05
N LEU A 551 -18.11 11.06 10.26
CA LEU A 551 -17.58 12.36 9.85
C LEU A 551 -17.19 13.16 11.09
N TYR A 552 -16.03 13.79 11.04
CA TYR A 552 -15.56 14.71 12.06
C TYR A 552 -15.29 16.06 11.40
N ILE A 553 -15.67 17.14 12.08
CA ILE A 553 -15.33 18.50 11.69
C ILE A 553 -14.74 19.19 12.90
N ASP A 554 -13.53 19.70 12.76
CA ASP A 554 -12.78 20.37 13.82
C ASP A 554 -12.70 19.47 15.07
N GLY A 555 -12.28 18.21 14.89
CA GLY A 555 -12.14 17.22 15.95
C GLY A 555 -13.44 16.66 16.51
N VAL A 556 -14.60 17.26 16.18
CA VAL A 556 -15.89 16.86 16.73
C VAL A 556 -16.63 15.92 15.78
N ARG A 557 -17.02 14.75 16.29
CA ARG A 557 -17.86 13.81 15.55
C ARG A 557 -19.23 14.43 15.24
N CYS A 558 -19.60 14.38 13.97
CA CYS A 558 -20.85 14.89 13.46
C CYS A 558 -21.89 13.78 13.27
N GLU A 559 -23.14 14.08 13.63
CA GLU A 559 -24.28 13.25 13.27
C GLU A 559 -24.60 13.40 11.77
N THR A 560 -24.88 12.30 11.09
CA THR A 560 -25.25 12.30 9.67
C THR A 560 -26.68 11.83 9.48
N GLN A 561 -27.31 12.33 8.43
CA GLN A 561 -28.65 11.91 8.01
C GLN A 561 -28.64 11.50 6.54
N GLN A 562 -29.28 10.38 6.25
CA GLN A 562 -29.50 9.95 4.88
C GLN A 562 -30.58 10.81 4.22
N THR A 563 -30.28 11.33 3.03
CA THR A 563 -31.19 12.19 2.27
C THR A 563 -31.74 11.52 1.01
N HIS A 564 -31.06 10.49 0.52
CA HIS A 564 -31.40 9.79 -0.71
C HIS A 564 -30.82 8.38 -0.74
N GLY A 565 -31.35 7.50 -1.60
CA GLY A 565 -30.78 6.19 -1.90
C GLY A 565 -30.96 5.13 -0.82
N SER A 566 -30.30 3.98 -1.00
CA SER A 566 -30.27 2.88 -0.02
C SER A 566 -28.98 2.88 0.79
N ASP A 567 -29.07 2.39 2.02
CA ASP A 567 -27.94 2.23 2.93
C ASP A 567 -27.24 0.88 2.70
N ASN A 568 -26.40 0.84 1.67
CA ASN A 568 -25.68 -0.37 1.26
C ASN A 568 -24.32 -0.46 1.98
N HIS A 569 -23.69 -1.63 1.90
CA HIS A 569 -22.32 -1.81 2.35
C HIS A 569 -21.36 -1.13 1.36
N MET A 570 -20.40 -0.38 1.91
CA MET A 570 -19.30 0.24 1.20
C MET A 570 -18.52 -0.82 0.43
N PHE A 571 -18.26 -0.54 -0.84
CA PHE A 571 -17.43 -1.37 -1.69
C PHE A 571 -16.79 -0.49 -2.74
N PHE A 572 -15.46 -0.38 -2.75
CA PHE A 572 -14.71 0.38 -3.73
C PHE A 572 -14.35 -0.50 -4.91
N GLN A 573 -14.58 0.04 -6.10
CA GLN A 573 -14.03 -0.54 -7.31
C GLN A 573 -12.52 -0.47 -7.29
N THR A 574 -11.91 -1.42 -7.99
CA THR A 574 -10.48 -1.66 -7.99
C THR A 574 -9.69 -0.63 -8.81
N PHE A 575 -10.38 0.23 -9.58
CA PHE A 575 -9.84 1.19 -10.55
C PHE A 575 -10.15 2.68 -10.26
N GLY A 576 -10.47 3.03 -9.01
CA GLY A 576 -10.69 4.44 -8.62
C GLY A 576 -9.38 5.23 -8.44
N HIS A 577 -9.40 6.53 -8.74
CA HIS A 577 -8.29 7.46 -8.51
C HIS A 577 -8.67 8.52 -7.48
N LEU A 578 -7.72 8.93 -6.64
CA LEU A 578 -7.88 10.06 -5.73
C LEU A 578 -7.61 11.38 -6.45
N ASN A 579 -8.53 12.34 -6.28
CA ASN A 579 -8.43 13.68 -6.84
C ASN A 579 -8.91 14.70 -5.82
N ILE A 580 -8.26 15.88 -5.78
CA ILE A 580 -8.55 16.96 -4.85
C ILE A 580 -9.01 18.19 -5.63
N GLY A 581 -10.03 18.86 -5.12
CA GLY A 581 -10.59 20.06 -5.74
C GLY A 581 -11.29 19.87 -7.08
N GLY A 582 -11.55 18.62 -7.50
CA GLY A 582 -12.17 18.31 -8.79
C GLY A 582 -12.19 16.81 -9.11
N TYR A 583 -12.47 16.48 -10.38
CA TYR A 583 -12.54 15.11 -10.89
C TYR A 583 -11.20 14.55 -11.43
N GLY A 584 -10.14 15.36 -11.37
CA GLY A 584 -8.81 15.06 -11.90
C GLY A 584 -8.83 14.51 -13.33
N TYR A 585 -8.49 13.24 -13.54
CA TYR A 585 -8.31 12.64 -14.87
C TYR A 585 -9.58 12.45 -15.70
N ARG A 586 -10.76 12.69 -15.12
CA ARG A 586 -12.03 12.54 -15.85
C ARG A 586 -12.17 13.61 -16.92
N LYS A 587 -12.34 13.20 -18.18
CA LYS A 587 -12.51 14.11 -19.32
C LYS A 587 -13.97 14.56 -19.45
N ASN A 588 -14.17 15.80 -19.92
CA ASN A 588 -15.49 16.42 -20.19
C ASN A 588 -16.41 16.59 -18.96
N PHE A 589 -15.89 16.42 -17.74
CA PHE A 589 -16.69 16.50 -16.51
C PHE A 589 -16.56 17.82 -15.76
N ASP A 590 -15.80 18.77 -16.30
CA ASP A 590 -15.64 20.08 -15.70
C ASP A 590 -16.95 20.88 -15.64
N ASN A 591 -18.05 20.37 -16.24
CA ASN A 591 -19.35 21.03 -16.33
C ASN A 591 -20.55 20.06 -16.48
N ASP A 592 -20.48 18.79 -16.04
CA ASP A 592 -21.59 17.86 -16.31
C ASP A 592 -22.80 18.15 -15.41
N ASP A 593 -23.68 19.03 -15.93
CA ASP A 593 -24.91 19.66 -15.42
C ASP A 593 -24.83 21.17 -15.08
N GLY A 594 -23.62 21.72 -14.90
CA GLY A 594 -23.41 23.12 -14.50
C GLY A 594 -23.83 23.43 -13.05
N LEU A 595 -24.06 22.41 -12.23
CA LEU A 595 -24.47 22.53 -10.82
C LEU A 595 -23.34 22.18 -9.85
N LEU A 596 -22.30 21.45 -10.27
CA LEU A 596 -21.12 21.13 -9.45
C LEU A 596 -19.83 21.69 -10.07
N HIS A 597 -19.10 22.49 -9.29
CA HIS A 597 -17.92 23.25 -9.69
C HIS A 597 -16.64 22.67 -9.08
N MET A 598 -15.49 23.06 -9.63
CA MET A 598 -14.18 22.83 -8.99
C MET A 598 -14.12 23.58 -7.65
N PHE A 599 -13.32 23.06 -6.72
CA PHE A 599 -13.10 23.75 -5.46
C PHE A 599 -12.33 25.06 -5.66
N GLU A 600 -12.83 26.13 -5.05
CA GLU A 600 -12.18 27.42 -4.98
C GLU A 600 -11.91 27.72 -3.51
N GLY A 601 -10.63 27.76 -3.12
CA GLY A 601 -10.23 27.86 -1.72
C GLY A 601 -8.79 27.41 -1.50
N GLU A 602 -8.42 27.20 -0.25
CA GLU A 602 -7.12 26.71 0.18
C GLU A 602 -7.30 25.29 0.76
N VAL A 603 -6.38 24.38 0.45
CA VAL A 603 -6.33 22.99 0.96
C VAL A 603 -4.94 22.74 1.51
N ASP A 604 -4.89 22.02 2.62
CA ASP A 604 -3.65 21.66 3.29
C ASP A 604 -3.76 20.24 3.90
N ASP A 605 -2.62 19.59 4.14
CA ASP A 605 -2.50 18.31 4.87
C ASP A 605 -3.53 17.22 4.48
N VAL A 606 -3.63 16.91 3.19
CA VAL A 606 -4.51 15.82 2.71
C VAL A 606 -3.86 14.47 3.00
N MET A 607 -4.46 13.69 3.90
CA MET A 607 -3.94 12.41 4.36
C MET A 607 -4.94 11.26 4.15
N VAL A 608 -4.42 10.08 3.78
CA VAL A 608 -5.21 8.86 3.54
C VAL A 608 -4.55 7.65 4.19
N TRP A 609 -5.33 6.88 4.96
CA TRP A 609 -4.90 5.65 5.64
C TRP A 609 -5.68 4.43 5.17
N SER A 610 -5.06 3.25 5.21
CA SER A 610 -5.71 1.94 5.05
C SER A 610 -6.27 1.37 6.35
N LYS A 611 -6.43 2.21 7.38
CA LYS A 611 -6.99 1.82 8.68
C LYS A 611 -8.00 2.85 9.17
N PRO A 612 -8.97 2.44 9.99
CA PRO A 612 -9.82 3.38 10.70
C PRO A 612 -9.00 4.13 11.76
N LEU A 613 -8.99 5.44 11.71
CA LEU A 613 -8.45 6.28 12.78
C LEU A 613 -9.38 6.24 14.00
N GLN A 614 -8.79 6.27 15.18
CA GLN A 614 -9.50 6.43 16.44
C GLN A 614 -9.77 7.92 16.71
N GLU A 615 -10.71 8.20 17.61
CA GLU A 615 -11.07 9.57 17.98
C GLU A 615 -9.84 10.37 18.48
N GLN A 616 -8.95 9.74 19.23
CA GLN A 616 -7.70 10.35 19.70
C GLN A 616 -6.80 10.77 18.53
N ASP A 617 -6.61 9.90 17.52
CA ASP A 617 -5.81 10.23 16.34
C ASP A 617 -6.39 11.45 15.60
N ILE A 618 -7.72 11.57 15.57
CA ILE A 618 -8.43 12.67 14.90
C ILE A 618 -8.28 13.98 15.69
N LEU A 619 -8.33 13.91 17.02
CA LEU A 619 -8.05 15.06 17.88
C LEU A 619 -6.60 15.53 17.71
N GLU A 620 -5.63 14.62 17.67
CA GLU A 620 -4.23 14.95 17.43
C GLU A 620 -4.00 15.60 16.06
N LEU A 621 -4.72 15.15 15.02
CA LEU A 621 -4.69 15.79 13.69
C LEU A 621 -5.40 17.16 13.68
N TRP A 622 -6.43 17.36 14.48
CA TRP A 622 -7.23 18.58 14.52
C TRP A 622 -6.63 19.67 15.40
N GLU A 623 -6.29 19.34 16.64
CA GLU A 623 -5.98 20.31 17.68
C GLU A 623 -4.82 21.21 17.27
N ASP A 624 -4.00 20.74 16.32
CA ASP A 624 -2.78 21.43 15.93
C ASP A 624 -1.93 21.79 17.15
N GLU A 625 -2.15 21.06 18.26
CA GLU A 625 -1.14 20.75 19.24
C GLU A 625 0.06 20.43 18.36
N PRO A 626 1.16 21.19 18.47
CA PRO A 626 2.35 20.80 17.75
C PRO A 626 2.56 19.35 18.16
N ARG A 627 2.31 18.42 17.23
CA ARG A 627 2.98 17.13 17.20
C ARG A 627 4.38 17.51 17.64
N PRO A 628 4.93 16.96 18.75
CA PRO A 628 6.33 17.10 19.06
C PRO A 628 7.07 17.22 17.77
N GLN A 629 7.53 18.44 17.42
CA GLN A 629 8.10 18.61 16.10
C GLN A 629 9.19 17.56 16.04
N ASP A 630 9.25 16.76 14.97
CA ASP A 630 10.38 15.87 14.80
C ASP A 630 11.63 16.78 14.86
N GLY A 631 12.35 16.69 15.99
CA GLY A 631 13.29 17.73 16.42
C GLY A 631 12.83 18.76 17.46
N SER A 632 11.98 18.44 18.45
CA SER A 632 11.75 19.24 19.67
C SER A 632 11.90 18.38 20.94
N LYS A 633 12.36 19.00 22.03
CA LYS A 633 12.69 18.31 23.30
C LYS A 633 12.34 19.14 24.52
N ALA A 634 12.21 18.49 25.68
CA ALA A 634 11.76 19.15 26.89
C ALA A 634 12.74 20.23 27.40
N ILE A 635 12.18 21.38 27.79
CA ILE A 635 12.89 22.42 28.54
C ILE A 635 12.16 22.71 29.85
N VAL A 636 12.91 22.97 30.91
CA VAL A 636 12.35 23.26 32.23
C VAL A 636 13.05 24.45 32.84
N CYS A 637 12.31 25.29 33.55
CA CYS A 637 12.90 26.40 34.29
C CYS A 637 13.98 25.88 35.26
N GLY A 638 15.20 26.41 35.21
CA GLY A 638 16.34 25.81 35.91
C GLY A 638 16.26 25.80 37.45
N ARG A 639 15.33 26.56 38.06
CA ARG A 639 15.01 26.45 39.50
C ARG A 639 13.83 25.54 39.84
N GLY A 640 13.12 25.05 38.84
CA GLY A 640 11.92 24.23 38.91
C GLY A 640 10.63 24.95 38.55
N ASP A 641 10.55 26.28 38.72
CA ASP A 641 9.34 27.06 38.46
C ASP A 641 9.63 28.55 38.18
N GLY A 642 8.65 29.28 37.64
CA GLY A 642 8.61 30.76 37.58
C GLY A 642 9.79 31.46 36.90
N CYS A 643 10.27 30.88 35.80
CA CYS A 643 10.99 31.60 34.75
C CYS A 643 10.02 32.56 34.04
N GLY A 644 10.52 33.69 33.52
CA GLY A 644 9.69 34.76 32.97
C GLY A 644 9.04 34.41 31.61
N GLU A 645 9.50 33.33 30.98
CA GLU A 645 9.07 32.93 29.64
C GLU A 645 7.70 32.24 29.59
N GLY A 646 7.19 31.67 30.69
CA GLY A 646 5.85 31.05 30.78
C GLY A 646 5.62 29.85 29.84
N ASP A 647 4.90 28.82 30.30
CA ASP A 647 4.31 27.67 29.58
C ASP A 647 5.08 26.93 28.46
N ARG A 648 6.37 27.19 28.20
CA ARG A 648 7.16 26.35 27.30
C ARG A 648 7.72 25.16 28.06
N ASP A 649 7.12 23.99 27.85
CA ASP A 649 7.64 22.71 28.33
C ASP A 649 8.52 21.99 27.28
N VAL A 650 8.59 22.52 26.04
CA VAL A 650 9.40 22.01 24.92
C VAL A 650 10.05 23.13 24.10
N ALA A 651 11.16 22.84 23.42
CA ALA A 651 11.86 23.72 22.46
C ALA A 651 12.46 22.93 21.29
N LEU A 652 12.70 23.57 20.15
CA LEU A 652 13.31 22.89 18.99
C LEU A 652 14.76 22.47 19.30
N VAL A 653 15.18 21.29 18.85
CA VAL A 653 16.50 20.70 19.16
C VAL A 653 17.67 21.56 18.72
N ASN A 654 17.46 22.46 17.75
CA ASN A 654 18.46 23.39 17.24
C ASN A 654 18.50 24.74 18.00
N GLU A 655 17.58 24.98 18.94
CA GLU A 655 17.62 26.16 19.80
C GLU A 655 18.75 26.06 20.84
N ILE A 656 19.28 27.22 21.24
CA ILE A 656 20.35 27.28 22.24
C ILE A 656 19.75 27.55 23.61
N HIS A 657 19.78 26.53 24.47
CA HIS A 657 19.34 26.64 25.88
C HIS A 657 20.46 26.29 26.85
N GLU A 658 20.23 26.60 28.12
CA GLU A 658 21.18 26.44 29.21
C GLU A 658 21.34 24.97 29.59
N VAL A 659 22.57 24.54 29.90
CA VAL A 659 22.83 23.13 30.22
C VAL A 659 23.11 22.96 31.72
N ARG A 660 22.32 22.09 32.35
CA ARG A 660 22.58 21.55 33.69
C ARG A 660 22.56 20.03 33.62
N CYS A 661 23.57 19.40 34.19
CA CYS A 661 23.68 17.94 34.18
C CYS A 661 23.32 17.38 35.55
N CYS A 662 22.61 16.26 35.54
CA CYS A 662 22.31 15.42 36.69
C CYS A 662 23.14 14.13 36.66
N ARG A 663 23.28 13.51 37.82
CA ARG A 663 23.93 12.23 38.00
C ARG A 663 23.35 11.52 39.21
N ASP A 664 23.12 10.22 39.06
CA ASP A 664 22.71 9.33 40.13
C ASP A 664 23.94 8.79 40.88
N CYS A 665 24.04 9.04 42.18
CA CYS A 665 25.10 8.58 43.07
C CYS A 665 24.77 8.80 44.55
N ASP A 666 25.27 7.92 45.43
CA ASP A 666 24.99 8.00 46.88
C ASP A 666 25.78 9.11 47.60
N ASN A 667 26.94 9.52 47.10
CA ASN A 667 27.74 10.61 47.65
C ASN A 667 28.76 11.16 46.63
N CYS A 668 28.29 11.95 45.66
CA CYS A 668 29.20 12.58 44.71
C CYS A 668 30.01 13.71 45.37
N SER A 669 31.34 13.67 45.19
CA SER A 669 32.22 14.77 45.61
C SER A 669 31.97 16.04 44.79
N SER A 670 32.34 17.18 45.36
CA SER A 670 32.38 18.47 44.66
C SER A 670 33.04 18.32 43.28
N PRO A 671 32.47 18.89 42.19
CA PRO A 671 31.52 20.01 42.15
C PRO A 671 30.03 19.63 42.05
N TRP A 672 29.67 18.36 42.23
CA TRP A 672 28.27 17.92 42.22
C TRP A 672 27.56 18.32 43.52
N LYS A 673 26.31 18.78 43.42
CA LYS A 673 25.53 19.27 44.57
C LYS A 673 24.21 18.52 44.67
N GLN A 674 23.92 17.97 45.85
CA GLN A 674 22.59 17.44 46.20
C GLN A 674 21.69 18.60 46.62
N LYS A 675 20.54 18.74 45.97
CA LYS A 675 19.62 19.87 46.21
C LYS A 675 18.19 19.46 46.52
N CYS A 676 17.81 18.23 46.17
CA CYS A 676 16.47 17.70 46.36
C CYS A 676 16.46 16.38 47.17
N PRO A 677 17.15 16.28 48.33
CA PRO A 677 17.24 15.02 49.07
C PRO A 677 15.88 14.46 49.52
N ASN A 678 14.86 15.32 49.62
CA ASN A 678 13.48 14.91 49.95
C ASN A 678 12.75 14.24 48.79
N TYR A 679 13.13 14.55 47.54
CA TYR A 679 12.57 13.95 46.33
C TYR A 679 13.36 12.70 45.94
N ASN A 680 14.67 12.84 45.75
CA ASN A 680 15.57 11.72 45.51
C ASN A 680 16.98 12.02 46.07
N PRO A 681 17.43 11.33 47.13
CA PRO A 681 18.75 11.55 47.71
C PRO A 681 19.90 11.07 46.80
N ALA A 682 19.64 10.24 45.79
CA ALA A 682 20.67 9.81 44.85
C ALA A 682 20.96 10.85 43.75
N VAL A 683 20.15 11.89 43.59
CA VAL A 683 20.31 12.86 42.49
C VAL A 683 21.20 14.04 42.90
N PHE A 684 22.28 14.23 42.15
CA PHE A 684 23.16 15.38 42.26
C PHE A 684 23.22 16.12 40.93
N ALA A 685 23.33 17.46 40.98
CA ALA A 685 23.40 18.28 39.78
C ALA A 685 24.57 19.28 39.79
N ARG A 686 24.96 19.74 38.59
CA ARG A 686 25.98 20.80 38.38
C ARG A 686 25.70 21.58 37.10
N SER A 687 26.04 22.87 37.07
CA SER A 687 25.93 23.71 35.85
C SER A 687 27.29 24.07 35.22
N LYS A 688 28.41 23.89 35.93
CA LYS A 688 29.75 24.12 35.37
C LYS A 688 30.33 22.80 34.88
N ILE A 689 30.51 22.61 33.58
CA ILE A 689 31.19 21.45 32.99
C ILE A 689 32.60 21.89 32.58
N GLN A 690 33.62 21.17 33.08
CA GLN A 690 35.03 21.59 32.96
C GLN A 690 35.30 23.05 33.45
N GLY A 691 34.55 23.50 34.47
CA GLY A 691 34.68 24.84 35.04
C GLY A 691 33.91 25.95 34.30
N VAL A 692 33.28 25.65 33.15
CA VAL A 692 32.61 26.62 32.27
C VAL A 692 31.08 26.42 32.30
N CYS A 693 30.33 27.51 32.23
CA CYS A 693 28.88 27.50 32.05
C CYS A 693 28.56 27.20 30.58
N LYS A 694 27.80 26.14 30.31
CA LYS A 694 27.52 25.67 28.97
C LYS A 694 26.10 26.03 28.54
N ARG A 695 25.95 26.36 27.26
CA ARG A 695 24.70 26.53 26.51
C ARG A 695 24.89 25.84 25.15
N GLY A 696 23.83 25.34 24.54
CA GLY A 696 23.92 24.68 23.24
C GLY A 696 22.57 24.13 22.79
N THR A 697 22.59 23.54 21.59
CA THR A 697 21.52 22.69 21.04
C THR A 697 21.25 21.48 21.94
N PHE A 698 20.13 20.79 21.74
CA PHE A 698 19.79 19.61 22.53
C PHE A 698 20.85 18.51 22.43
N LEU A 699 21.31 18.21 21.20
CA LEU A 699 22.39 17.23 20.95
C LEU A 699 23.70 17.64 21.65
N GLU A 700 24.08 18.92 21.56
CA GLU A 700 25.26 19.42 22.27
C GLU A 700 25.09 19.32 23.79
N ALA A 701 23.91 19.60 24.32
CA ALA A 701 23.61 19.48 25.76
C ALA A 701 23.71 18.03 26.25
N LEU A 702 23.21 17.08 25.46
CA LEU A 702 23.33 15.65 25.70
C LEU A 702 24.80 15.22 25.72
N ASP A 703 25.58 15.63 24.72
CA ASP A 703 27.02 15.35 24.63
C ASP A 703 27.81 16.00 25.78
N ILE A 704 27.47 17.24 26.14
CA ILE A 704 28.08 17.95 27.27
C ILE A 704 27.87 17.17 28.57
N CYS A 705 26.67 16.66 28.82
CA CYS A 705 26.40 15.91 30.05
C CYS A 705 27.00 14.50 30.02
N ARG A 706 26.95 13.81 28.88
CA ARG A 706 27.59 12.49 28.67
C ARG A 706 29.12 12.57 28.72
N SER A 707 29.73 13.72 28.43
CA SER A 707 31.18 13.93 28.55
C SER A 707 31.73 13.80 29.97
N VAL A 708 30.86 13.84 30.99
CA VAL A 708 31.21 13.63 32.39
C VAL A 708 30.82 12.22 32.80
N PRO A 709 31.69 11.45 33.51
CA PRO A 709 31.37 10.09 33.92
C PRO A 709 30.03 10.00 34.68
N ASN A 710 29.12 9.17 34.17
CA ASN A 710 27.75 8.96 34.65
C ASN A 710 26.90 10.25 34.69
N GLY A 711 27.24 11.27 33.91
CA GLY A 711 26.44 12.48 33.74
C GLY A 711 25.36 12.27 32.68
N ARG A 712 24.18 12.83 32.95
CA ARG A 712 23.02 12.87 32.04
C ARG A 712 22.34 14.24 32.12
N LEU A 713 21.45 14.52 31.19
CA LEU A 713 20.49 15.61 31.39
C LEU A 713 19.59 15.25 32.59
N CYS A 714 19.14 16.28 33.30
CA CYS A 714 18.16 16.10 34.35
C CYS A 714 16.80 15.76 33.72
N THR A 715 15.99 14.96 34.41
CA THR A 715 14.61 14.73 33.97
C THR A 715 13.77 15.97 34.28
N PRO A 716 12.64 16.18 33.57
CA PRO A 716 11.76 17.31 33.88
C PRO A 716 11.34 17.35 35.35
N LEU A 717 10.96 16.20 35.90
CA LEU A 717 10.52 16.07 37.29
C LEU A 717 11.64 16.39 38.30
N GLU A 718 12.89 16.04 38.00
CA GLU A 718 14.05 16.42 38.85
C GLU A 718 14.25 17.94 38.90
N VAL A 719 14.14 18.60 37.75
CA VAL A 719 14.30 20.05 37.68
C VAL A 719 13.15 20.75 38.40
N GLN A 720 11.90 20.33 38.15
CA GLN A 720 10.69 20.81 38.83
C GLN A 720 10.80 20.65 40.37
N ASN A 721 11.36 19.53 40.84
CA ASN A 721 11.65 19.30 42.27
C ASN A 721 12.93 19.99 42.77
N SER A 722 13.42 21.00 42.05
CA SER A 722 14.58 21.83 42.42
C SER A 722 15.92 21.09 42.55
N CYS A 723 16.08 19.89 41.95
CA CYS A 723 17.34 19.13 42.00
C CYS A 723 18.51 19.87 41.33
N ALA A 724 18.24 20.66 40.29
CA ALA A 724 19.25 21.41 39.57
C ALA A 724 19.54 22.81 40.17
N LYS A 725 18.72 23.28 41.12
CA LYS A 725 18.69 24.66 41.62
C LYS A 725 19.97 25.08 42.36
N GLY A 726 20.47 26.30 42.11
CA GLY A 726 21.61 26.85 42.85
C GLY A 726 22.91 26.08 42.61
N THR A 727 23.02 25.39 41.48
CA THR A 727 24.21 24.62 41.11
C THR A 727 25.32 25.50 40.54
N GLY A 728 25.00 26.69 40.04
CA GLY A 728 25.93 27.69 39.52
C GLY A 728 25.37 28.43 38.30
N CYS A 729 26.20 29.25 37.65
CA CYS A 729 25.94 29.86 36.33
C CYS A 729 24.73 30.79 36.19
N GLN A 730 24.02 31.13 37.28
CA GLN A 730 22.84 31.98 37.28
C GLN A 730 21.63 31.47 36.46
N PHE A 731 21.69 30.24 35.92
CA PHE A 731 20.60 29.59 35.16
C PHE A 731 19.38 29.17 36.02
N ASP A 732 19.18 29.76 37.19
CA ASP A 732 17.99 29.48 38.02
C ASP A 732 16.74 30.18 37.47
N ARG A 733 16.91 31.17 36.60
CA ARG A 733 15.81 31.94 35.97
C ARG A 733 15.75 31.78 34.46
N GLU A 734 16.49 30.81 33.94
CA GLU A 734 16.61 30.50 32.51
C GLU A 734 16.01 29.10 32.26
N MET A 735 15.53 28.86 31.04
CA MET A 735 15.12 27.53 30.59
C MET A 735 16.34 26.65 30.33
N ILE A 736 16.30 25.42 30.85
CA ILE A 736 17.36 24.44 30.68
C ILE A 736 16.84 23.21 29.94
N TRP A 737 17.70 22.55 29.17
CA TRP A 737 17.37 21.26 28.57
C TRP A 737 17.13 20.18 29.63
N ALA A 738 16.08 19.39 29.43
CA ALA A 738 15.75 18.22 30.25
C ALA A 738 15.37 17.03 29.35
N CYS A 739 15.66 15.80 29.78
CA CYS A 739 15.13 14.58 29.17
C CYS A 739 15.26 13.38 30.12
N ALA A 740 14.46 12.35 29.88
CA ALA A 740 14.45 11.07 30.56
C ALA A 740 15.20 10.02 29.72
N ASN A 741 16.01 9.20 30.41
CA ASN A 741 16.82 8.16 29.79
C ASN A 741 16.05 6.83 29.71
N ASP A 742 16.63 5.84 29.03
CA ASP A 742 16.12 4.48 28.88
C ASP A 742 15.53 3.88 30.17
N GLY A 743 14.35 3.29 30.04
CA GLY A 743 13.60 2.63 31.10
C GLY A 743 12.81 3.56 32.01
N HIS A 744 12.97 4.88 31.91
CA HIS A 744 12.10 5.83 32.60
C HIS A 744 10.70 5.79 31.99
N GLN A 745 9.67 5.97 32.83
CA GLN A 745 8.32 6.16 32.32
C GLN A 745 8.24 7.46 31.53
N CYS A 746 7.47 7.43 30.45
CA CYS A 746 7.18 8.56 29.59
C CYS A 746 5.74 8.42 29.07
N GLU A 747 5.12 9.55 28.78
CA GLU A 747 3.87 9.63 28.03
C GLU A 747 4.17 10.03 26.58
N ASP A 748 5.24 10.81 26.35
CA ASP A 748 5.61 11.35 25.04
C ASP A 748 7.13 11.24 24.70
N ASP A 749 7.47 11.19 23.39
CA ASP A 749 8.84 11.20 22.86
C ASP A 749 9.68 12.43 23.27
N THR A 750 9.03 13.56 23.51
CA THR A 750 9.65 14.81 23.99
C THR A 750 10.22 14.69 25.39
N GLU A 751 9.67 13.77 26.19
CA GLU A 751 10.17 13.47 27.53
C GLU A 751 11.45 12.63 27.46
N CYS A 752 11.66 11.90 26.37
CA CYS A 752 12.78 10.98 26.21
C CYS A 752 13.96 11.61 25.48
N CYS A 753 15.17 11.19 25.86
CA CYS A 753 16.38 11.62 25.16
C CYS A 753 16.44 11.08 23.71
N GLU A 754 15.69 10.01 23.41
CA GLU A 754 15.48 9.47 22.06
C GLU A 754 13.98 9.32 21.78
N SER A 755 13.35 8.20 22.15
CA SER A 755 11.90 7.96 21.97
C SER A 755 11.23 7.25 23.15
N CYS A 756 9.92 7.38 23.25
CA CYS A 756 9.02 6.76 24.20
C CYS A 756 8.32 5.56 23.54
N VAL A 757 8.64 4.34 23.99
CA VAL A 757 8.06 3.11 23.46
C VAL A 757 7.45 2.30 24.59
N ASN A 758 6.15 1.97 24.48
CA ASN A 758 5.39 1.27 25.52
C ASN A 758 5.45 1.99 26.89
N SER A 759 5.24 3.32 26.89
CA SER A 759 5.33 4.19 28.07
C SER A 759 6.68 4.13 28.79
N LYS A 760 7.75 3.79 28.08
CA LYS A 760 9.12 3.81 28.58
C LYS A 760 10.05 4.44 27.58
N CYS A 761 10.94 5.31 28.05
CA CYS A 761 12.01 5.80 27.21
C CYS A 761 12.87 4.62 26.77
N VAL A 762 13.17 4.57 25.48
CA VAL A 762 14.14 3.64 24.90
C VAL A 762 15.25 4.46 24.30
N GLY A 763 16.47 3.96 24.41
CA GLY A 763 17.63 4.57 23.82
C GLY A 763 18.38 3.55 23.00
N GLY A 764 19.04 4.09 21.98
CA GLY A 764 19.97 3.43 21.13
C GLY A 764 21.09 2.88 21.98
N ASP A 765 21.13 1.56 22.06
CA ASP A 765 22.11 0.76 22.75
C ASP A 765 23.53 1.17 22.31
N THR A 766 24.15 2.08 23.08
CA THR A 766 25.60 2.13 23.22
C THR A 766 26.00 1.32 24.45
N GLY A 767 25.57 0.06 24.47
CA GLY A 767 26.21 -1.05 25.16
C GLY A 767 25.98 -1.13 26.66
N SER A 768 25.08 -2.02 27.08
CA SER A 768 25.41 -3.16 27.97
C SER A 768 24.22 -3.68 28.82
N ARG A 769 23.80 -4.91 28.49
CA ARG A 769 23.41 -6.04 29.39
C ARG A 769 22.17 -5.93 30.30
N SER A 770 21.14 -6.67 29.86
CA SER A 770 20.50 -7.84 30.53
C SER A 770 19.86 -7.68 31.92
N LYS A 771 18.54 -7.95 32.01
CA LYS A 771 17.95 -9.19 32.58
C LYS A 771 16.39 -9.13 32.69
N THR A 772 15.75 -10.05 31.97
CA THR A 772 14.65 -10.99 32.30
C THR A 772 13.59 -10.74 33.39
N GLU A 773 12.43 -11.37 33.12
CA GLU A 773 11.25 -11.75 33.94
C GLU A 773 10.07 -10.76 33.84
N GLY A 774 8.81 -11.12 33.57
CA GLY A 774 8.06 -12.38 33.54
C GLY A 774 6.64 -12.11 34.09
N ILE A 775 5.65 -12.96 33.72
CA ILE A 775 4.34 -13.21 34.39
C ILE A 775 3.04 -12.75 33.66
N GLN A 776 2.42 -13.74 33.03
CA GLN A 776 1.03 -14.27 33.16
C GLN A 776 -0.22 -13.38 33.02
N SER A 777 -0.92 -13.64 31.89
CA SER A 777 -2.31 -14.15 31.76
C SER A 777 -3.37 -13.86 32.83
N LEU A 778 -4.54 -13.39 32.38
CA LEU A 778 -5.83 -13.84 32.93
C LEU A 778 -6.97 -13.78 31.87
N ASN A 779 -7.48 -14.97 31.56
CA ASN A 779 -8.75 -15.24 30.89
C ASN A 779 -9.93 -14.94 31.83
N VAL A 780 -11.02 -14.37 31.31
CA VAL A 780 -12.39 -14.75 31.72
C VAL A 780 -13.29 -14.65 30.48
N GLY A 781 -13.98 -15.75 30.16
CA GLY A 781 -14.97 -15.80 29.09
C GLY A 781 -16.42 -15.95 29.60
N LEU A 782 -17.25 -16.36 28.64
CA LEU A 782 -18.57 -17.01 28.72
C LEU A 782 -19.85 -16.18 28.67
N GLY A 783 -20.64 -16.48 27.62
CA GLY A 783 -22.10 -16.71 27.68
C GLY A 783 -22.91 -15.82 26.72
N ALA A 784 -23.29 -16.24 25.50
CA ALA A 784 -24.38 -17.19 25.16
C ALA A 784 -25.77 -16.72 25.66
N THR A 785 -26.91 -16.69 24.96
CA THR A 785 -27.44 -16.99 23.60
C THR A 785 -28.93 -16.55 23.64
N ILE A 786 -29.65 -16.48 22.49
CA ILE A 786 -31.04 -16.98 22.24
C ILE A 786 -32.00 -16.01 21.48
N LEU A 787 -32.31 -16.40 20.22
CA LEU A 787 -33.61 -16.48 19.48
C LEU A 787 -34.49 -15.21 19.27
N ALA A 788 -35.30 -15.03 18.21
CA ALA A 788 -35.70 -15.81 17.04
C ALA A 788 -36.43 -14.91 15.99
N GLU A 789 -36.37 -15.37 14.74
CA GLU A 789 -37.32 -15.35 13.60
C GLU A 789 -38.51 -14.36 13.50
N GLY A 790 -38.73 -13.85 12.28
CA GLY A 790 -40.02 -13.33 11.83
C GLY A 790 -40.05 -12.66 10.44
N GLN A 791 -40.29 -13.44 9.37
CA GLN A 791 -40.93 -13.03 8.10
C GLN A 791 -42.26 -13.81 7.98
N PRO A 792 -43.18 -13.61 6.99
CA PRO A 792 -43.14 -12.81 5.74
C PRO A 792 -44.44 -12.03 5.41
N SER A 793 -44.46 -11.37 4.24
CA SER A 793 -45.57 -11.23 3.24
C SER A 793 -45.66 -9.80 2.67
N SER A 794 -46.25 -9.48 1.52
CA SER A 794 -46.30 -10.01 0.15
C SER A 794 -46.94 -8.90 -0.73
N SER A 795 -46.91 -9.07 -2.06
CA SER A 795 -47.66 -8.34 -3.13
C SER A 795 -47.10 -6.96 -3.58
N SER A 796 -47.27 -6.47 -4.81
CA SER A 796 -47.29 -6.98 -6.20
C SER A 796 -47.58 -5.78 -7.13
N CYS A 797 -46.98 -5.78 -8.34
CA CYS A 797 -47.42 -5.10 -9.58
C CYS A 797 -47.52 -3.56 -9.67
N ALA A 798 -46.73 -2.97 -10.59
CA ALA A 798 -47.27 -2.33 -11.81
C ALA A 798 -46.17 -2.08 -12.86
N ARG A 799 -46.50 -2.40 -14.11
CA ARG A 799 -45.74 -2.13 -15.33
C ARG A 799 -45.83 -0.66 -15.73
N LEU A 800 -44.78 -0.11 -16.35
CA LEU A 800 -44.95 0.88 -17.41
C LEU A 800 -43.92 0.69 -18.53
N ASN A 801 -44.42 0.54 -19.75
CA ASN A 801 -43.67 0.54 -20.99
C ASN A 801 -43.26 1.98 -21.35
N LEU A 802 -42.06 2.16 -21.89
CA LEU A 802 -41.85 3.15 -22.95
C LEU A 802 -40.82 2.63 -23.96
N PHE A 803 -41.25 2.60 -25.22
CA PHE A 803 -40.51 2.24 -26.42
C PHE A 803 -39.87 3.49 -27.04
N LEU A 804 -38.95 3.26 -28.00
CA LEU A 804 -38.43 4.16 -29.08
C LEU A 804 -37.13 4.92 -28.73
N ILE A 805 -36.05 4.97 -29.55
CA ILE A 805 -35.74 4.61 -30.94
C ILE A 805 -34.21 4.41 -31.07
N PHE A 806 -33.78 3.44 -31.89
CA PHE A 806 -32.42 3.31 -32.42
C PHE A 806 -32.25 4.09 -33.73
N ASN A 807 -31.12 4.78 -33.94
CA ASN A 807 -30.31 4.71 -35.16
C ASN A 807 -28.96 5.48 -35.03
N PRO A 808 -27.94 5.17 -35.86
CA PRO A 808 -26.52 5.18 -35.48
C PRO A 808 -25.70 6.17 -36.35
N ILE A 809 -24.36 6.02 -36.32
CA ILE A 809 -23.29 6.71 -37.11
C ILE A 809 -22.65 7.83 -36.27
N SER A 810 -21.39 7.72 -35.81
CA SER A 810 -20.20 7.53 -36.63
C SER A 810 -19.00 7.01 -35.82
N LEU A 811 -18.31 6.02 -36.38
CA LEU A 811 -16.95 5.61 -36.01
C LEU A 811 -15.97 6.73 -36.36
N SER A 812 -15.08 7.08 -35.44
CA SER A 812 -13.60 7.05 -35.61
C SER A 812 -12.91 7.73 -34.42
N LEU A 813 -11.75 7.18 -34.02
CA LEU A 813 -10.78 7.71 -33.03
C LEU A 813 -11.02 7.41 -31.55
N ILE A 814 -10.89 6.14 -31.11
CA ILE A 814 -10.30 5.80 -29.80
C ILE A 814 -9.54 4.47 -29.94
N VAL A 815 -8.24 4.57 -30.18
CA VAL A 815 -7.22 3.65 -29.66
C VAL A 815 -6.32 4.57 -28.80
N TRP A 816 -5.67 4.03 -27.77
CA TRP A 816 -4.79 4.73 -26.81
C TRP A 816 -5.44 5.17 -25.50
N ALA A 817 -5.67 4.18 -24.62
CA ALA A 817 -5.64 4.33 -23.17
C ALA A 817 -5.39 2.97 -22.47
N TRP A 818 -4.58 2.11 -23.07
CA TRP A 818 -4.06 0.88 -22.45
C TRP A 818 -2.58 0.81 -22.80
N MET A 819 -1.77 1.56 -22.06
CA MET A 819 -0.32 1.45 -22.16
C MET A 819 0.37 2.04 -20.94
#